data_AF-A0A0A8WV97-F1
#
_entry.id   AF-A0A0A8WV97-F1
#
_cell.length_a   1.000
_cell.length_b   1.000
_cell.length_c   1.000
_cell.angle_alpha   90.00
_cell.angle_beta   90.00
_cell.angle_gamma   90.00
#
_symmetry.space_group_name_H-M   'P 1'
#
loop_
_entity.id
_entity.type
_entity.pdbx_description
1 polymer ?
#
loop_
_entity_poly.entity_id
_entity_poly.type
_entity_poly.pdbx_seq_one_letter_code
_entity_poly.pdbx_strand_id
1 'polypeptide(L)'
;MPSFSSSHGGGSVKYNPSTKLCTNIYCHSNGNPAAIVYQNPVAWNVSATYGCSSCHGTSGSFAGAPDYPNGGPVPSPTANSHPGHVGVTSDTTICSACHAKTVSRSVSGVLKDYTAVRYHLNGSPNVYLDPLKAGAAASFNPGNAQCSNVICHGGNNTLSWGADSGKPKCQKCHGYRTPGWNALNGATANSDAKVGAHFNHISSTSYKYSRSMSCAECHAASIALPTDNVNATGHYDTAPPAEISFNALAKTDGLNPSYMSGICSNTYCHGASLPASNPSRANPAWSSLLLTGSATLGDGVAGGNNPGSGDCAQCHGYPPQNDHTATNCNGCHKHLNPDNMTFNDPSLHINGVVDGGSCLGCHASVKAATGTSAPNMRAAIAGQFNAQSHHIQKGDGSAVTNADCYFCHMEADASGNTTSYHQKTTKAAVDLVIWSGGARSANFIRYTANGSRNQVNKINSHCLGCHSTTSPPADPFGDGKSPSRYAWDSRSIEEKYSNSTTTTWSQYSTANTNRKKHLKKAYSAHGNAANNQMGWSSTTGYEVDVANFTGNVNVNCYDCHNSHGSAAAGVTSSYSSATGKYKGAILKHISSAGTGGYTNKYKPTAHTASTGEYNSYNAGAAVCFDCHNTRLQNSALALGGYSPWGYNDIFGSSQALNGYWDTPYFGAYSTNSVKRYPYKGMVSTRYGKSMAKPAGGHFGVSATMGTTVSGSINGLCTPCHDPHGVSQNTTKVANPVYGVPLLKGTWLTSPYAEDVAPANTNRSRGGGSRENTLPGVGGGSDPLYNIDQNTFQADRTHLPATVPSRTFGLFGTSAVTLQTQTSATSGGLCLTCHNQSAIAPNAGGTAPTWKTTSRIHNTVTGWGSTSTGNAGNVVHSYTCSKCHAPHVSQLPRLMVTNCLDVKHRGRVASGGTVAATAGNNPTTNNGNMMAATAITTGKGAGRFPAGGARWTGTPSTSKYPGPWAFGATTTTGTTPDAAYTTNCHNSATAGGSAWVPSNQIWNTRTNW
;
A
#
# COMPACT_ATOMS: atom_id res chain seq x y z
N MET A 1 -111.64 -7.75 2.33
CA MET A 1 -110.72 -6.63 2.00
C MET A 1 -110.50 -5.82 3.27
N PRO A 2 -109.26 -5.59 3.74
CA PRO A 2 -109.05 -4.75 4.91
C PRO A 2 -109.42 -3.29 4.58
N SER A 3 -110.12 -2.63 5.50
CA SER A 3 -110.58 -1.24 5.35
C SER A 3 -109.40 -0.26 5.42
N PHE A 4 -109.14 0.47 4.33
CA PHE A 4 -108.15 1.56 4.25
C PHE A 4 -108.65 2.89 4.86
N SER A 5 -109.62 2.84 5.79
CA SER A 5 -110.25 4.02 6.42
C SER A 5 -109.53 4.52 7.67
N SER A 6 -108.41 3.91 8.08
CA SER A 6 -107.66 4.36 9.25
C SER A 6 -106.83 5.61 8.93
N SER A 7 -106.64 6.46 9.93
CA SER A 7 -105.83 7.69 9.85
C SER A 7 -104.39 7.45 9.36
N HIS A 8 -103.89 6.22 9.43
CA HIS A 8 -102.54 5.84 9.02
C HIS A 8 -102.45 5.39 7.54
N GLY A 9 -103.57 5.02 6.91
CA GLY A 9 -103.64 4.57 5.51
C GLY A 9 -103.87 5.68 4.47
N GLY A 10 -104.08 6.93 4.91
CA GLY A 10 -104.28 8.09 4.02
C GLY A 10 -105.66 8.17 3.34
N GLY A 11 -106.59 7.27 3.69
CA GLY A 11 -107.95 7.20 3.11
C GLY A 11 -108.04 6.44 1.78
N SER A 12 -109.25 6.02 1.41
CA SER A 12 -109.52 5.19 0.20
C SER A 12 -109.08 5.82 -1.13
N VAL A 13 -108.85 7.14 -1.16
CA VAL A 13 -108.43 7.91 -2.35
C VAL A 13 -106.98 7.62 -2.76
N LYS A 14 -106.18 7.00 -1.87
CA LYS A 14 -104.75 6.70 -2.08
C LYS A 14 -104.50 5.28 -2.57
N TYR A 15 -105.55 4.49 -2.78
CA TYR A 15 -105.50 3.15 -3.34
C TYR A 15 -106.35 3.08 -4.61
N ASN A 16 -105.75 2.70 -5.74
CA ASN A 16 -106.49 2.47 -6.97
C ASN A 16 -107.04 1.03 -6.97
N PRO A 17 -108.36 0.82 -6.87
CA PRO A 17 -108.93 -0.52 -6.80
C PRO A 17 -108.83 -1.29 -8.11
N SER A 18 -108.57 -0.65 -9.25
CA SER A 18 -108.40 -1.32 -10.55
C SER A 18 -106.98 -1.79 -10.75
N THR A 19 -105.98 -0.94 -10.53
CA THR A 19 -104.55 -1.29 -10.67
C THR A 19 -103.96 -1.91 -9.41
N LYS A 20 -104.70 -1.89 -8.29
CA LYS A 20 -104.28 -2.34 -6.95
C LYS A 20 -103.05 -1.59 -6.42
N LEU A 21 -102.75 -0.39 -6.93
CA LEU A 21 -101.60 0.41 -6.53
C LEU A 21 -101.94 1.39 -5.40
N CYS A 22 -101.04 1.52 -4.43
CA CYS A 22 -101.06 2.58 -3.43
C CYS A 22 -100.19 3.77 -3.88
N THR A 23 -100.65 5.01 -3.70
CA THR A 23 -99.90 6.22 -4.05
C THR A 23 -99.93 7.24 -2.93
N ASN A 24 -98.81 7.93 -2.69
CA ASN A 24 -98.70 9.00 -1.67
C ASN A 24 -99.09 8.57 -0.24
N ILE A 25 -98.60 7.40 0.20
CA ILE A 25 -98.82 6.85 1.55
C ILE A 25 -97.51 6.85 2.33
N TYR A 26 -97.53 7.25 3.61
CA TYR A 26 -96.34 7.32 4.46
C TYR A 26 -95.58 5.99 4.54
N CYS A 27 -96.28 4.85 4.64
CA CYS A 27 -95.67 3.50 4.64
C CYS A 27 -94.90 3.16 3.34
N HIS A 28 -95.16 3.89 2.26
CA HIS A 28 -94.44 3.80 0.99
C HIS A 28 -93.73 5.11 0.71
N SER A 29 -92.89 5.54 1.64
CA SER A 29 -92.05 6.72 1.49
C SER A 29 -90.63 6.45 1.96
N ASN A 30 -89.76 7.43 1.76
CA ASN A 30 -88.44 7.52 2.38
C ASN A 30 -88.49 7.76 3.90
N GLY A 31 -89.66 7.64 4.52
CA GLY A 31 -89.97 7.72 5.96
C GLY A 31 -89.29 8.85 6.75
N ASN A 32 -88.80 9.90 6.07
CA ASN A 32 -88.29 11.11 6.71
C ASN A 32 -89.49 12.04 6.91
N PRO A 33 -90.06 12.15 8.12
CA PRO A 33 -91.27 12.94 8.36
C PRO A 33 -91.07 14.43 8.05
N ALA A 34 -89.82 14.92 8.06
CA ALA A 34 -89.50 16.31 7.79
C ALA A 34 -89.19 16.58 6.29
N ALA A 35 -89.03 15.54 5.47
CA ALA A 35 -88.78 15.63 4.02
C ALA A 35 -89.26 14.35 3.30
N ILE A 36 -90.58 14.12 3.30
CA ILE A 36 -91.19 12.90 2.76
C ILE A 36 -91.05 12.85 1.23
N VAL A 37 -90.51 11.74 0.74
CA VAL A 37 -90.50 11.37 -0.69
C VAL A 37 -91.25 10.05 -0.81
N TYR A 38 -92.37 10.04 -1.54
CA TYR A 38 -93.16 8.83 -1.75
C TYR A 38 -92.51 7.92 -2.78
N GLN A 39 -92.59 6.62 -2.52
CA GLN A 39 -92.13 5.54 -3.38
C GLN A 39 -93.35 4.86 -4.02
N ASN A 40 -93.13 4.25 -5.18
CA ASN A 40 -94.16 3.49 -5.87
C ASN A 40 -94.08 2.02 -5.43
N PRO A 41 -95.00 1.52 -4.58
CA PRO A 41 -95.04 0.11 -4.25
C PRO A 41 -95.53 -0.72 -5.43
N VAL A 42 -95.27 -2.02 -5.38
CA VAL A 42 -95.87 -2.98 -6.29
C VAL A 42 -97.37 -3.07 -6.01
N ALA A 43 -98.12 -3.54 -6.99
CA ALA A 43 -99.56 -3.74 -6.83
C ALA A 43 -99.86 -4.70 -5.66
N TRP A 44 -100.87 -4.40 -4.86
CA TRP A 44 -101.25 -5.13 -3.62
C TRP A 44 -101.76 -6.58 -3.86
N ASN A 45 -101.58 -7.09 -5.08
CA ASN A 45 -101.91 -8.46 -5.49
C ASN A 45 -100.68 -9.25 -5.98
N VAL A 46 -99.47 -8.69 -5.91
CA VAL A 46 -98.24 -9.41 -6.21
C VAL A 46 -97.46 -9.72 -4.92
N SER A 47 -96.85 -10.90 -4.86
CA SER A 47 -95.96 -11.26 -3.76
C SER A 47 -94.58 -10.64 -4.02
N ALA A 48 -94.18 -9.67 -3.21
CA ALA A 48 -92.85 -9.07 -3.24
C ALA A 48 -92.27 -9.00 -1.83
N THR A 49 -90.99 -9.33 -1.71
CA THR A 49 -90.24 -9.15 -0.46
C THR A 49 -89.59 -7.77 -0.50
N TYR A 50 -89.93 -6.93 0.47
CA TYR A 50 -89.33 -5.60 0.61
C TYR A 50 -88.16 -5.65 1.58
N GLY A 51 -87.00 -5.16 1.11
CA GLY A 51 -85.85 -4.87 1.96
C GLY A 51 -85.87 -3.41 2.42
N CYS A 52 -84.91 -3.03 3.26
CA CYS A 52 -84.77 -1.65 3.75
C CYS A 52 -84.67 -0.63 2.60
N SER A 53 -83.91 -0.99 1.55
CA SER A 53 -83.67 -0.20 0.33
C SER A 53 -84.91 0.05 -0.51
N SER A 54 -86.01 -0.66 -0.24
CA SER A 54 -87.28 -0.46 -0.95
C SER A 54 -88.08 0.72 -0.43
N CYS A 55 -87.77 1.22 0.77
CA CYS A 55 -88.41 2.38 1.37
C CYS A 55 -87.43 3.54 1.52
N HIS A 56 -86.25 3.28 2.11
CA HIS A 56 -85.21 4.29 2.35
C HIS A 56 -83.91 3.88 1.65
N GLY A 57 -83.10 4.81 1.17
CA GLY A 57 -81.84 4.44 0.52
C GLY A 57 -81.98 3.96 -0.93
N THR A 58 -83.06 4.36 -1.62
CA THR A 58 -83.48 3.85 -2.93
C THR A 58 -82.56 4.25 -4.08
N SER A 59 -81.64 5.20 -3.88
CA SER A 59 -80.73 5.71 -4.91
C SER A 59 -79.31 5.11 -4.86
N GLY A 60 -79.11 4.02 -4.10
CA GLY A 60 -77.87 3.23 -4.16
C GLY A 60 -77.27 2.84 -2.81
N SER A 61 -78.00 2.97 -1.70
CA SER A 61 -77.54 2.54 -0.37
C SER A 61 -77.62 1.01 -0.22
N PHE A 62 -76.47 0.32 -0.11
CA PHE A 62 -76.40 -1.15 -0.02
C PHE A 62 -77.17 -1.75 1.17
N ALA A 63 -77.33 -1.00 2.27
CA ALA A 63 -78.04 -1.44 3.48
C ALA A 63 -79.42 -0.76 3.68
N GLY A 64 -79.90 0.03 2.71
CA GLY A 64 -81.16 0.78 2.83
C GLY A 64 -81.13 1.92 3.85
N ALA A 65 -79.94 2.46 4.14
CA ALA A 65 -79.79 3.66 4.94
C ALA A 65 -80.18 4.90 4.13
N PRO A 66 -80.77 5.94 4.76
CA PRO A 66 -81.11 7.18 4.07
C PRO A 66 -79.93 7.80 3.31
N ASP A 67 -80.12 8.08 2.02
CA ASP A 67 -79.07 8.46 1.06
C ASP A 67 -79.28 9.85 0.45
N TYR A 68 -80.23 10.63 0.97
CA TYR A 68 -80.40 12.02 0.57
C TYR A 68 -79.17 12.88 0.96
N PRO A 69 -78.85 13.94 0.21
CA PRO A 69 -77.74 14.83 0.53
C PRO A 69 -77.81 15.36 1.96
N ASN A 70 -76.66 15.42 2.64
CA ASN A 70 -76.58 15.94 3.99
C ASN A 70 -76.86 17.46 4.01
N GLY A 71 -77.98 17.85 4.62
CA GLY A 71 -78.38 19.25 4.77
C GLY A 71 -77.70 20.00 5.92
N GLY A 72 -76.68 19.41 6.57
CA GLY A 72 -76.02 19.95 7.76
C GLY A 72 -76.66 19.48 9.08
N PRO A 73 -76.20 19.98 10.23
CA PRO A 73 -76.72 19.57 11.53
C PRO A 73 -78.19 19.96 11.74
N VAL A 74 -78.88 19.27 12.66
CA VAL A 74 -80.23 19.64 13.14
C VAL A 74 -80.25 21.13 13.55
N PRO A 75 -81.27 21.92 13.16
CA PRO A 75 -82.63 21.53 12.76
C PRO A 75 -82.85 21.21 11.27
N SER A 76 -81.79 21.00 10.47
CA SER A 76 -81.95 20.64 9.06
C SER A 76 -82.82 19.38 8.87
N PRO A 77 -83.94 19.46 8.10
CA PRO A 77 -84.81 18.31 7.81
C PRO A 77 -84.12 17.15 7.10
N THR A 78 -82.96 17.39 6.49
CA THR A 78 -82.16 16.41 5.74
C THR A 78 -80.78 16.19 6.38
N ALA A 79 -80.65 16.42 7.69
CA ALA A 79 -79.42 16.09 8.43
C ALA A 79 -79.07 14.60 8.23
N ASN A 80 -77.95 14.33 7.57
CA ASN A 80 -77.60 12.99 7.14
C ASN A 80 -76.11 12.67 7.32
N SER A 81 -75.78 11.82 8.30
CA SER A 81 -74.44 11.24 8.45
C SER A 81 -74.37 9.76 8.09
N HIS A 82 -75.43 9.15 7.54
CA HIS A 82 -75.43 7.73 7.18
C HIS A 82 -74.33 7.34 6.18
N PRO A 83 -74.02 8.12 5.11
CA PRO A 83 -72.95 7.75 4.19
C PRO A 83 -71.60 7.53 4.88
N GLY A 84 -71.31 8.28 5.95
CA GLY A 84 -70.09 8.14 6.73
C GLY A 84 -70.07 6.95 7.71
N HIS A 85 -71.23 6.39 8.07
CA HIS A 85 -71.34 5.31 9.06
C HIS A 85 -71.67 3.95 8.44
N VAL A 86 -72.45 3.92 7.36
CA VAL A 86 -73.01 2.69 6.76
C VAL A 86 -72.93 2.67 5.22
N GLY A 87 -72.34 3.69 4.59
CA GLY A 87 -72.34 3.86 3.12
C GLY A 87 -71.56 2.81 2.32
N VAL A 88 -70.81 1.91 2.97
CA VAL A 88 -69.94 0.91 2.31
C VAL A 88 -70.26 -0.53 2.70
N THR A 89 -71.31 -0.78 3.51
CA THR A 89 -71.67 -2.12 3.98
C THR A 89 -73.05 -2.53 3.48
N SER A 90 -73.20 -3.80 3.12
CA SER A 90 -74.49 -4.45 2.85
C SER A 90 -75.06 -5.18 4.09
N ASP A 91 -74.28 -5.26 5.17
CA ASP A 91 -74.72 -5.88 6.42
C ASP A 91 -75.60 -4.89 7.22
N THR A 92 -76.91 -5.09 7.13
CA THR A 92 -77.90 -4.27 7.83
C THR A 92 -77.90 -4.45 9.36
N THR A 93 -77.23 -5.48 9.90
CA THR A 93 -77.11 -5.64 11.36
C THR A 93 -76.29 -4.50 11.99
N ILE A 94 -75.50 -3.78 11.20
CA ILE A 94 -74.78 -2.58 11.65
C ILE A 94 -75.73 -1.49 12.16
N CYS A 95 -76.94 -1.39 11.60
CA CYS A 95 -77.94 -0.40 12.00
C CYS A 95 -78.34 -0.58 13.47
N SER A 96 -78.20 -1.79 14.02
CA SER A 96 -78.44 -2.05 15.45
C SER A 96 -77.48 -1.31 16.39
N ALA A 97 -76.33 -0.82 15.91
CA ALA A 97 -75.43 0.00 16.71
C ALA A 97 -76.09 1.32 17.17
N CYS A 98 -76.95 1.90 16.31
CA CYS A 98 -77.67 3.14 16.58
C CYS A 98 -79.18 2.97 16.75
N HIS A 99 -79.76 1.91 16.18
CA HIS A 99 -81.19 1.61 16.20
C HIS A 99 -81.46 0.28 16.91
N ALA A 100 -80.85 0.08 18.09
CA ALA A 100 -80.83 -1.19 18.81
C ALA A 100 -82.22 -1.71 19.20
N LYS A 101 -83.23 -0.83 19.28
CA LYS A 101 -84.63 -1.18 19.55
C LYS A 101 -85.45 -1.45 18.28
N THR A 102 -84.91 -1.19 17.09
CA THR A 102 -85.64 -1.28 15.82
C THR A 102 -85.12 -2.41 14.92
N VAL A 103 -83.79 -2.55 14.79
CA VAL A 103 -83.16 -3.53 13.88
C VAL A 103 -82.61 -4.74 14.63
N SER A 104 -82.67 -5.93 14.03
CA SER A 104 -82.07 -7.14 14.59
C SER A 104 -80.54 -7.01 14.72
N ARG A 105 -80.00 -7.54 15.81
CA ARG A 105 -78.55 -7.55 16.08
C ARG A 105 -77.83 -8.73 15.42
N SER A 106 -78.58 -9.75 15.02
CA SER A 106 -78.04 -11.06 14.62
C SER A 106 -78.55 -11.55 13.27
N VAL A 107 -79.57 -10.92 12.69
CA VAL A 107 -80.17 -11.33 11.41
C VAL A 107 -80.28 -10.12 10.49
N SER A 108 -79.63 -10.19 9.33
CA SER A 108 -79.70 -9.12 8.33
C SER A 108 -81.08 -9.03 7.67
N GLY A 109 -81.54 -7.83 7.35
CA GLY A 109 -82.79 -7.53 6.66
C GLY A 109 -84.03 -7.56 7.55
N VAL A 110 -83.85 -7.74 8.87
CA VAL A 110 -84.95 -8.02 9.80
C VAL A 110 -85.12 -6.90 10.83
N LEU A 111 -86.34 -6.37 10.92
CA LEU A 111 -86.80 -5.52 12.02
C LEU A 111 -87.17 -6.41 13.22
N LYS A 112 -87.11 -5.85 14.43
CA LYS A 112 -87.53 -6.58 15.64
C LYS A 112 -89.06 -6.66 15.72
N ASP A 113 -89.59 -7.88 15.72
CA ASP A 113 -91.04 -8.18 15.66
C ASP A 113 -91.88 -7.49 16.75
N TYR A 114 -91.35 -7.32 17.96
CA TYR A 114 -92.10 -6.81 19.12
C TYR A 114 -91.98 -5.28 19.34
N THR A 115 -91.12 -4.58 18.58
CA THR A 115 -90.85 -3.15 18.78
C THR A 115 -90.96 -2.31 17.51
N ALA A 116 -91.07 -2.92 16.33
CA ALA A 116 -91.16 -2.21 15.05
C ALA A 116 -92.31 -1.17 15.01
N VAL A 117 -93.50 -1.52 15.51
CA VAL A 117 -94.64 -0.59 15.55
C VAL A 117 -94.36 0.62 16.46
N ARG A 118 -93.60 0.41 17.56
CA ARG A 118 -93.33 1.45 18.56
C ARG A 118 -92.20 2.40 18.19
N TYR A 119 -91.21 1.95 17.41
CA TYR A 119 -89.98 2.72 17.13
C TYR A 119 -89.59 2.84 15.65
N HIS A 120 -90.30 2.21 14.72
CA HIS A 120 -90.07 2.37 13.27
C HIS A 120 -91.23 3.12 12.60
N LEU A 121 -92.47 2.71 12.87
CA LEU A 121 -93.68 3.27 12.23
C LEU A 121 -94.35 4.40 13.03
N ASN A 122 -93.66 4.99 14.00
CA ASN A 122 -94.22 5.99 14.91
C ASN A 122 -94.06 7.45 14.44
N GLY A 123 -93.59 7.66 13.21
CA GLY A 123 -93.38 8.99 12.64
C GLY A 123 -92.17 9.75 13.20
N SER A 124 -91.26 9.10 13.94
CA SER A 124 -90.07 9.73 14.51
C SER A 124 -88.80 8.90 14.26
N PRO A 125 -87.68 9.51 13.81
CA PRO A 125 -86.39 8.81 13.74
C PRO A 125 -85.87 8.48 15.15
N ASN A 126 -86.03 7.24 15.59
CA ASN A 126 -85.59 6.83 16.92
C ASN A 126 -84.17 6.25 16.92
N VAL A 127 -83.27 6.88 17.67
CA VAL A 127 -81.90 6.41 17.89
C VAL A 127 -81.78 5.91 19.33
N TYR A 128 -81.42 4.65 19.48
CA TYR A 128 -81.09 3.98 20.74
C TYR A 128 -79.79 3.22 20.55
N LEU A 129 -78.71 3.75 21.12
CA LEU A 129 -77.38 3.20 20.99
C LEU A 129 -77.27 1.84 21.68
N ASP A 130 -76.55 0.91 21.06
CA ASP A 130 -76.23 -0.39 21.65
C ASP A 130 -75.03 -0.24 22.60
N PRO A 131 -75.18 -0.45 23.92
CA PRO A 131 -74.10 -0.22 24.88
C PRO A 131 -72.89 -1.15 24.65
N LEU A 132 -73.08 -2.30 23.99
CA LEU A 132 -72.00 -3.22 23.65
C LEU A 132 -71.20 -2.78 22.41
N LYS A 133 -71.76 -1.92 21.55
CA LYS A 133 -71.10 -1.42 20.32
C LYS A 133 -70.66 0.04 20.46
N ALA A 134 -71.53 0.88 21.03
CA ALA A 134 -71.29 2.31 21.19
C ALA A 134 -70.56 2.67 22.51
N GLY A 135 -70.48 1.73 23.46
CA GLY A 135 -69.93 1.93 24.80
C GLY A 135 -71.02 2.17 25.85
N ALA A 136 -70.78 1.73 27.09
CA ALA A 136 -71.77 1.76 28.16
C ALA A 136 -72.24 3.18 28.56
N ALA A 137 -71.38 4.19 28.37
CA ALA A 137 -71.68 5.59 28.68
C ALA A 137 -72.30 6.36 27.51
N ALA A 138 -72.45 5.73 26.34
CA ALA A 138 -72.89 6.40 25.12
C ALA A 138 -74.35 6.86 25.22
N SER A 139 -74.60 8.10 24.82
CA SER A 139 -75.93 8.71 24.87
C SER A 139 -76.26 9.46 23.58
N PHE A 140 -77.55 9.53 23.25
CA PHE A 140 -78.08 10.32 22.15
C PHE A 140 -79.17 11.28 22.65
N ASN A 141 -79.03 12.57 22.36
CA ASN A 141 -80.05 13.58 22.63
C ASN A 141 -80.91 13.79 21.37
N PRO A 142 -82.19 13.38 21.37
CA PRO A 142 -83.06 13.49 20.20
C PRO A 142 -83.45 14.93 19.86
N GLY A 143 -83.41 15.87 20.80
CA GLY A 143 -83.86 17.26 20.57
C GLY A 143 -82.95 18.05 19.64
N ASN A 144 -81.65 17.73 19.60
CA ASN A 144 -80.66 18.37 18.76
C ASN A 144 -79.75 17.37 18.00
N ALA A 145 -80.12 16.08 18.04
CA ALA A 145 -79.38 14.96 17.47
C ALA A 145 -77.89 14.92 17.85
N GLN A 146 -77.57 15.12 19.12
CA GLN A 146 -76.20 15.04 19.65
C GLN A 146 -75.89 13.65 20.19
N CYS A 147 -74.76 13.08 19.76
CA CYS A 147 -74.16 11.88 20.30
C CYS A 147 -73.06 12.27 21.31
N SER A 148 -73.08 11.70 22.50
CA SER A 148 -72.05 11.91 23.53
C SER A 148 -71.49 10.58 24.05
N ASN A 149 -70.22 10.58 24.46
CA ASN A 149 -69.52 9.45 25.06
C ASN A 149 -69.49 8.16 24.19
N VAL A 150 -69.58 8.31 22.87
CA VAL A 150 -69.55 7.18 21.93
C VAL A 150 -68.10 6.73 21.72
N ILE A 151 -67.82 5.44 21.94
CA ILE A 151 -66.47 4.87 21.84
C ILE A 151 -65.86 5.03 20.44
N CYS A 152 -66.68 4.84 19.38
CA CYS A 152 -66.27 5.05 17.98
C CYS A 152 -65.86 6.51 17.66
N HIS A 153 -66.21 7.46 18.53
CA HIS A 153 -65.84 8.87 18.43
C HIS A 153 -64.84 9.29 19.51
N GLY A 154 -64.12 8.35 20.13
CA GLY A 154 -63.08 8.64 21.12
C GLY A 154 -63.59 8.80 22.56
N GLY A 155 -64.84 8.43 22.84
CA GLY A 155 -65.37 8.22 24.19
C GLY A 155 -65.66 9.47 25.04
N ASN A 156 -65.17 10.66 24.67
CA ASN A 156 -65.41 11.93 25.40
C ASN A 156 -65.87 13.09 24.50
N ASN A 157 -66.25 12.80 23.26
CA ASN A 157 -66.69 13.83 22.31
C ASN A 157 -68.21 13.94 22.27
N THR A 158 -68.70 15.18 22.18
CA THR A 158 -70.09 15.48 21.82
C THR A 158 -70.13 15.93 20.36
N LEU A 159 -70.80 15.15 19.52
CA LEU A 159 -70.87 15.38 18.07
C LEU A 159 -72.34 15.45 17.62
N SER A 160 -72.64 16.38 16.71
CA SER A 160 -73.98 16.50 16.14
C SER A 160 -74.13 15.66 14.87
N TRP A 161 -75.24 14.93 14.76
CA TRP A 161 -75.63 14.26 13.52
C TRP A 161 -75.85 15.27 12.39
N GLY A 162 -75.33 14.98 11.20
CA GLY A 162 -75.35 15.89 10.05
C GLY A 162 -74.20 16.91 10.02
N ALA A 163 -73.39 17.03 11.08
CA ALA A 163 -72.19 17.88 11.06
C ALA A 163 -71.01 17.16 10.37
N ASP A 164 -70.27 17.88 9.52
CA ASP A 164 -68.94 17.46 9.09
C ASP A 164 -67.87 18.27 9.84
N SER A 165 -66.94 17.56 10.47
CA SER A 165 -65.77 18.16 11.12
C SER A 165 -64.78 18.82 10.14
N GLY A 166 -64.86 18.49 8.84
CA GLY A 166 -63.90 18.93 7.82
C GLY A 166 -62.49 18.34 7.97
N LYS A 167 -62.26 17.46 8.95
CA LYS A 167 -60.94 16.88 9.24
C LYS A 167 -60.68 15.60 8.42
N PRO A 168 -59.44 15.34 7.97
CA PRO A 168 -59.01 14.05 7.42
C PRO A 168 -59.30 12.86 8.34
N LYS A 169 -59.53 11.67 7.77
CA LYS A 169 -60.04 10.45 8.44
C LYS A 169 -59.39 10.16 9.81
N CYS A 170 -58.07 10.04 9.89
CA CYS A 170 -57.36 9.76 11.14
C CYS A 170 -57.37 10.94 12.12
N GLN A 171 -57.40 12.18 11.61
CA GLN A 171 -57.42 13.40 12.41
C GLN A 171 -58.76 13.63 13.12
N LYS A 172 -59.84 12.97 12.64
CA LYS A 172 -61.15 12.98 13.30
C LYS A 172 -61.09 12.37 14.71
N CYS A 173 -60.20 11.41 14.95
CA CYS A 173 -60.03 10.75 16.25
C CYS A 173 -58.72 11.13 16.95
N HIS A 174 -57.61 11.22 16.22
CA HIS A 174 -56.28 11.37 16.79
C HIS A 174 -55.80 12.83 16.95
N GLY A 175 -56.56 13.83 16.47
CA GLY A 175 -56.14 15.24 16.48
C GLY A 175 -55.29 15.64 15.26
N TYR A 176 -54.74 16.86 15.27
CA TYR A 176 -53.95 17.44 14.17
C TYR A 176 -52.56 17.91 14.63
N ARG A 177 -51.62 18.02 13.69
CA ARG A 177 -50.25 18.48 13.93
C ARG A 177 -50.17 20.01 13.89
N THR A 178 -50.09 20.64 15.06
CA THR A 178 -49.54 21.98 15.22
C THR A 178 -48.41 21.94 16.24
N PRO A 179 -47.42 22.84 16.19
CA PRO A 179 -46.42 22.95 17.25
C PRO A 179 -47.13 23.15 18.59
N GLY A 180 -47.05 22.16 19.47
CA GLY A 180 -47.94 22.03 20.63
C GLY A 180 -48.65 20.67 20.62
N TRP A 181 -48.12 19.77 21.44
CA TRP A 181 -48.64 18.45 21.78
C TRP A 181 -50.18 18.37 21.76
N ASN A 182 -50.78 17.54 20.91
CA ASN A 182 -52.21 17.23 21.00
C ASN A 182 -52.45 15.80 20.52
N ALA A 183 -52.72 14.90 21.47
CA ALA A 183 -53.25 13.57 21.20
C ALA A 183 -54.76 13.50 21.53
N LEU A 184 -55.38 12.31 21.34
CA LEU A 184 -56.76 11.99 21.73
C LEU A 184 -57.18 12.72 23.02
N ASN A 185 -58.33 13.41 22.98
CA ASN A 185 -58.92 14.18 24.09
C ASN A 185 -58.15 15.44 24.53
N GLY A 186 -57.31 16.02 23.67
CA GLY A 186 -56.61 17.28 23.97
C GLY A 186 -55.45 17.12 24.96
N ALA A 187 -54.90 15.90 25.07
CA ALA A 187 -53.72 15.65 25.88
C ALA A 187 -52.51 16.40 25.28
N THR A 188 -51.90 17.28 26.08
CA THR A 188 -50.80 18.17 25.67
C THR A 188 -49.53 17.97 26.49
N ALA A 189 -49.56 17.17 27.56
CA ALA A 189 -48.39 16.91 28.39
C ALA A 189 -47.50 15.85 27.74
N ASN A 190 -46.20 16.12 27.61
CA ASN A 190 -45.21 15.13 27.14
C ASN A 190 -45.06 13.92 28.10
N SER A 191 -45.57 14.02 29.32
CA SER A 191 -45.68 12.90 30.26
C SER A 191 -46.85 11.96 29.97
N ASP A 192 -47.81 12.36 29.12
CA ASP A 192 -48.93 11.50 28.74
C ASP A 192 -48.46 10.48 27.68
N ALA A 193 -48.75 9.19 27.90
CA ALA A 193 -48.40 8.12 26.97
C ALA A 193 -48.95 8.34 25.56
N LYS A 194 -50.08 9.06 25.42
CA LYS A 194 -50.70 9.40 24.13
C LYS A 194 -49.88 10.44 23.34
N VAL A 195 -49.06 11.22 24.05
CA VAL A 195 -48.31 12.36 23.51
C VAL A 195 -46.82 12.02 23.42
N GLY A 196 -46.19 11.74 24.56
CA GLY A 196 -44.77 11.42 24.77
C GLY A 196 -43.83 11.49 23.57
N ALA A 197 -43.25 10.36 23.18
CA ALA A 197 -42.26 10.30 22.10
C ALA A 197 -42.85 10.28 20.69
N HIS A 198 -44.19 10.27 20.53
CA HIS A 198 -44.84 10.12 19.22
C HIS A 198 -44.37 11.18 18.23
N PHE A 199 -44.36 12.45 18.63
CA PHE A 199 -44.01 13.57 17.73
C PHE A 199 -42.65 13.34 17.04
N ASN A 200 -41.62 12.94 17.77
CA ASN A 200 -40.28 12.76 17.21
C ASN A 200 -40.17 11.53 16.29
N HIS A 201 -40.98 10.49 16.52
CA HIS A 201 -40.91 9.25 15.74
C HIS A 201 -41.79 9.29 14.50
N ILE A 202 -42.99 9.85 14.59
CA ILE A 202 -43.96 9.83 13.48
C ILE A 202 -43.94 11.13 12.65
N SER A 203 -43.17 12.14 13.06
CA SER A 203 -43.05 13.40 12.30
C SER A 203 -41.64 13.67 11.78
N SER A 204 -41.60 14.35 10.63
CA SER A 204 -40.37 14.90 10.05
C SER A 204 -40.05 16.24 10.72
N THR A 205 -39.74 16.22 12.01
CA THR A 205 -39.43 17.44 12.79
C THR A 205 -38.28 18.23 12.16
N SER A 206 -38.03 19.43 12.68
CA SER A 206 -36.86 20.25 12.36
C SER A 206 -35.52 19.51 12.57
N TYR A 207 -35.52 18.46 13.39
CA TYR A 207 -34.38 17.61 13.71
C TYR A 207 -34.44 16.34 12.86
N LYS A 208 -33.96 16.48 11.62
CA LYS A 208 -34.09 15.53 10.53
C LYS A 208 -33.17 14.29 10.67
N TYR A 209 -33.22 13.57 11.79
CA TYR A 209 -32.31 12.44 12.07
C TYR A 209 -32.74 11.11 11.45
N SER A 210 -34.00 10.95 11.05
CA SER A 210 -34.48 9.76 10.32
C SER A 210 -35.70 10.10 9.49
N ARG A 211 -36.13 9.17 8.62
CA ARG A 211 -37.48 9.20 8.05
C ARG A 211 -38.56 9.06 9.15
N SER A 212 -39.76 9.58 8.89
CA SER A 212 -40.94 9.36 9.72
C SER A 212 -41.24 7.85 9.84
N MET A 213 -41.48 7.37 11.05
CA MET A 213 -41.82 5.98 11.32
C MET A 213 -43.32 5.72 11.14
N SER A 214 -43.65 4.53 10.66
CA SER A 214 -45.03 4.03 10.61
C SER A 214 -45.52 3.70 12.02
N CYS A 215 -46.81 3.90 12.29
CA CYS A 215 -47.45 3.50 13.55
C CYS A 215 -47.23 2.00 13.85
N ALA A 216 -47.22 1.18 12.80
CA ALA A 216 -47.02 -0.26 12.87
C ALA A 216 -45.60 -0.69 13.26
N GLU A 217 -44.67 0.25 13.46
CA GLU A 217 -43.35 -0.08 13.99
C GLU A 217 -43.39 -0.35 15.51
N CYS A 218 -44.32 0.31 16.20
CA CYS A 218 -44.50 0.17 17.65
C CYS A 218 -45.83 -0.49 18.02
N HIS A 219 -46.86 -0.35 17.19
CA HIS A 219 -48.18 -0.95 17.41
C HIS A 219 -48.40 -2.16 16.51
N ALA A 220 -49.47 -2.92 16.78
CA ALA A 220 -49.86 -4.07 15.97
C ALA A 220 -49.89 -3.74 14.46
N ALA A 221 -49.44 -4.69 13.63
CA ALA A 221 -49.30 -4.49 12.18
C ALA A 221 -50.62 -4.14 11.47
N SER A 222 -51.76 -4.44 12.08
CA SER A 222 -53.11 -4.04 11.65
C SER A 222 -53.33 -2.53 11.61
N ILE A 223 -52.47 -1.73 12.23
CA ILE A 223 -52.54 -0.25 12.30
C ILE A 223 -51.62 0.39 11.24
N ALA A 224 -51.05 -0.39 10.32
CA ALA A 224 -50.22 0.15 9.26
C ALA A 224 -51.04 1.04 8.30
N LEU A 225 -50.50 2.25 8.05
CA LEU A 225 -51.03 3.27 7.15
C LEU A 225 -51.42 2.82 5.72
N PRO A 226 -50.97 1.68 5.13
CA PRO A 226 -51.46 1.30 3.81
C PRO A 226 -52.92 0.85 3.78
N THR A 227 -53.52 0.47 4.92
CA THR A 227 -54.86 -0.14 4.92
C THR A 227 -55.99 0.81 5.28
N ASP A 228 -55.70 2.00 5.84
CA ASP A 228 -56.68 3.03 6.24
C ASP A 228 -57.91 2.46 6.99
N ASN A 229 -57.78 1.30 7.64
CA ASN A 229 -58.89 0.55 8.18
C ASN A 229 -59.00 0.81 9.69
N VAL A 230 -59.78 1.82 10.05
CA VAL A 230 -60.09 2.12 11.45
C VAL A 230 -60.73 0.93 12.17
N ASN A 231 -61.36 -0.01 11.46
CA ASN A 231 -62.02 -1.19 12.04
C ASN A 231 -61.09 -2.40 12.19
N ALA A 232 -59.78 -2.26 11.95
CA ALA A 232 -58.85 -3.36 12.10
C ALA A 232 -58.75 -3.79 13.57
N THR A 233 -58.58 -5.09 13.81
CA THR A 233 -58.36 -5.66 15.15
C THR A 233 -57.15 -5.01 15.82
N GLY A 234 -57.30 -4.55 17.06
CA GLY A 234 -56.32 -3.78 17.83
C GLY A 234 -56.31 -2.27 17.60
N HIS A 235 -57.38 -1.65 17.08
CA HIS A 235 -57.45 -0.19 16.87
C HIS A 235 -58.41 0.53 17.83
N TYR A 236 -59.74 0.35 17.70
CA TYR A 236 -60.74 0.91 18.64
C TYR A 236 -61.61 -0.16 19.31
N ASP A 237 -61.31 -1.43 19.06
CA ASP A 237 -62.00 -2.61 19.58
C ASP A 237 -61.71 -2.89 21.06
N THR A 238 -60.65 -2.32 21.62
CA THR A 238 -60.25 -2.46 23.03
C THR A 238 -60.20 -1.10 23.74
N ALA A 239 -60.34 -1.14 25.07
CA ALA A 239 -60.23 0.07 25.88
C ALA A 239 -58.76 0.56 25.90
N PRO A 240 -58.51 1.89 25.91
CA PRO A 240 -57.17 2.45 26.00
C PRO A 240 -56.35 1.92 27.20
N PRO A 241 -55.01 1.84 27.10
CA PRO A 241 -54.15 2.31 26.00
C PRO A 241 -54.03 1.33 24.81
N ALA A 242 -53.59 1.83 23.65
CA ALA A 242 -53.38 1.01 22.44
C ALA A 242 -52.31 -0.08 22.67
N GLU A 243 -52.48 -1.23 22.01
CA GLU A 243 -51.55 -2.35 22.12
C GLU A 243 -50.19 -2.03 21.48
N ILE A 244 -49.11 -2.46 22.14
CA ILE A 244 -47.75 -2.30 21.66
C ILE A 244 -47.23 -3.66 21.20
N SER A 245 -46.81 -3.71 19.93
CA SER A 245 -46.20 -4.87 19.29
C SER A 245 -45.15 -4.37 18.30
N PHE A 246 -43.88 -4.45 18.69
CA PHE A 246 -42.77 -3.99 17.85
C PHE A 246 -42.60 -4.83 16.58
N ASN A 247 -42.25 -4.16 15.49
CA ASN A 247 -42.11 -4.78 14.17
C ASN A 247 -40.64 -4.93 13.76
N ALA A 248 -40.40 -5.21 12.47
CA ALA A 248 -39.12 -5.66 11.97
C ALA A 248 -37.96 -4.68 12.22
N LEU A 249 -38.16 -3.37 12.11
CA LEU A 249 -37.07 -2.40 12.24
C LEU A 249 -36.59 -2.33 13.70
N ALA A 250 -37.50 -2.32 14.67
CA ALA A 250 -37.18 -2.35 16.10
C ALA A 250 -36.52 -3.67 16.53
N LYS A 251 -36.79 -4.77 15.81
CA LYS A 251 -36.25 -6.13 16.01
C LYS A 251 -34.95 -6.43 15.24
N THR A 252 -34.42 -5.47 14.49
CA THR A 252 -33.14 -5.62 13.77
C THR A 252 -32.05 -6.12 14.73
N ASP A 253 -31.11 -6.92 14.21
CA ASP A 253 -30.10 -7.67 14.99
C ASP A 253 -30.65 -8.76 15.91
N GLY A 254 -31.87 -9.25 15.64
CA GLY A 254 -32.48 -10.35 16.39
C GLY A 254 -32.90 -9.96 17.82
N LEU A 255 -33.11 -8.67 18.04
CA LEU A 255 -33.51 -8.15 19.35
C LEU A 255 -34.97 -8.47 19.66
N ASN A 256 -35.28 -8.45 20.96
CA ASN A 256 -36.63 -8.62 21.50
C ASN A 256 -37.04 -7.34 22.24
N PRO A 257 -37.53 -6.31 21.52
CA PRO A 257 -38.00 -5.06 22.11
C PRO A 257 -39.12 -5.26 23.12
N SER A 258 -39.12 -4.46 24.18
CA SER A 258 -40.24 -4.37 25.11
C SER A 258 -40.53 -2.94 25.56
N TYR A 259 -41.79 -2.70 25.92
CA TYR A 259 -42.25 -1.46 26.51
C TYR A 259 -43.02 -1.77 27.78
N MET A 260 -42.54 -1.26 28.92
CA MET A 260 -43.16 -1.49 30.22
C MET A 260 -43.10 -0.21 31.05
N SER A 261 -44.24 0.22 31.58
CA SER A 261 -44.37 1.40 32.46
C SER A 261 -43.71 2.67 31.90
N GLY A 262 -43.78 2.89 30.58
CA GLY A 262 -43.20 4.07 29.95
C GLY A 262 -41.70 3.95 29.61
N ILE A 263 -41.08 2.78 29.79
CA ILE A 263 -39.66 2.56 29.47
C ILE A 263 -39.55 1.58 28.29
N CYS A 264 -38.80 1.99 27.26
CA CYS A 264 -38.42 1.12 26.15
C CYS A 264 -37.13 0.38 26.49
N SER A 265 -37.03 -0.90 26.15
CA SER A 265 -35.81 -1.67 26.31
C SER A 265 -35.57 -2.64 25.16
N ASN A 266 -34.29 -2.98 24.93
CA ASN A 266 -33.85 -3.97 23.95
C ASN A 266 -34.36 -3.70 22.51
N THR A 267 -34.40 -2.42 22.12
CA THR A 267 -34.76 -1.96 20.77
C THR A 267 -33.51 -1.68 19.94
N TYR A 268 -33.58 -1.87 18.63
CA TYR A 268 -32.46 -1.59 17.73
C TYR A 268 -31.97 -0.12 17.81
N CYS A 269 -32.89 0.86 17.82
CA CYS A 269 -32.53 2.28 17.78
C CYS A 269 -32.06 2.86 19.12
N HIS A 270 -32.36 2.22 20.25
CA HIS A 270 -32.07 2.73 21.59
C HIS A 270 -31.45 1.68 22.52
N GLY A 271 -30.86 0.62 21.95
CA GLY A 271 -30.33 -0.53 22.67
C GLY A 271 -28.85 -0.78 22.43
N ALA A 272 -28.35 -1.86 23.00
CA ALA A 272 -26.92 -2.21 23.01
C ALA A 272 -26.38 -2.74 21.66
N SER A 273 -27.23 -2.93 20.65
CA SER A 273 -26.82 -3.38 19.31
C SER A 273 -26.08 -2.30 18.50
N LEU A 274 -26.30 -1.02 18.83
CA LEU A 274 -25.57 0.09 18.23
C LEU A 274 -24.20 0.26 18.93
N PRO A 275 -23.11 0.51 18.18
CA PRO A 275 -21.75 0.56 18.70
C PRO A 275 -21.65 1.48 19.94
N ALA A 276 -20.94 1.08 21.01
CA ALA A 276 -21.02 1.73 22.33
C ALA A 276 -20.90 3.28 22.30
N SER A 277 -21.76 3.98 23.05
CA SER A 277 -21.63 5.44 23.28
C SER A 277 -21.01 5.74 24.64
N ASN A 278 -20.52 6.97 24.79
CA ASN A 278 -20.15 7.54 26.08
C ASN A 278 -20.96 8.85 26.29
N PRO A 279 -21.83 8.95 27.31
CA PRO A 279 -22.11 7.93 28.33
C PRO A 279 -22.82 6.68 27.78
N SER A 280 -22.80 5.60 28.57
CA SER A 280 -23.49 4.35 28.26
C SER A 280 -24.97 4.60 28.03
N ARG A 281 -25.54 3.98 26.99
CA ARG A 281 -26.95 4.14 26.63
C ARG A 281 -27.84 3.69 27.78
N ALA A 282 -28.68 4.58 28.27
CA ALA A 282 -29.77 4.21 29.18
C ALA A 282 -31.03 3.88 28.36
N ASN A 283 -31.86 2.95 28.87
CA ASN A 283 -33.18 2.69 28.31
C ASN A 283 -34.00 4.00 28.31
N PRO A 284 -34.48 4.48 27.16
CA PRO A 284 -35.19 5.76 27.12
C PRO A 284 -36.58 5.62 27.74
N ALA A 285 -36.95 6.65 28.51
CA ALA A 285 -38.32 6.83 28.96
C ALA A 285 -39.13 7.55 27.88
N TRP A 286 -40.35 7.07 27.63
CA TRP A 286 -41.30 7.59 26.64
C TRP A 286 -41.62 9.08 26.81
N SER A 287 -41.55 9.57 28.04
CA SER A 287 -41.83 10.96 28.42
C SER A 287 -40.60 11.85 28.47
N SER A 288 -39.40 11.29 28.35
CA SER A 288 -38.14 12.03 28.51
C SER A 288 -37.56 12.41 27.14
N LEU A 289 -37.02 13.63 27.06
CA LEU A 289 -36.25 14.05 25.90
C LEU A 289 -34.89 13.35 25.92
N LEU A 290 -34.68 12.45 24.96
CA LEU A 290 -33.39 11.79 24.76
C LEU A 290 -32.37 12.72 24.07
N LEU A 291 -32.86 13.61 23.21
CA LEU A 291 -32.07 14.57 22.44
C LEU A 291 -32.25 15.95 23.07
N THR A 292 -31.14 16.60 23.44
CA THR A 292 -31.16 17.89 24.14
C THR A 292 -30.77 19.06 23.24
N GLY A 293 -30.46 18.81 21.96
CA GLY A 293 -30.04 19.84 21.02
C GLY A 293 -28.60 20.32 21.24
N SER A 294 -27.73 19.48 21.81
CA SER A 294 -26.34 19.87 22.09
C SER A 294 -25.56 20.03 20.78
N ALA A 295 -25.09 21.26 20.51
CA ALA A 295 -24.32 21.62 19.33
C ALA A 295 -22.85 21.14 19.36
N THR A 296 -22.42 20.48 20.43
CA THR A 296 -21.01 20.13 20.64
C THR A 296 -20.73 18.71 20.16
N LEU A 297 -19.98 18.60 19.06
CA LEU A 297 -19.36 17.33 18.65
C LEU A 297 -18.29 16.95 19.70
N GLY A 298 -18.37 15.74 20.25
CA GLY A 298 -17.35 15.18 21.12
C GLY A 298 -16.11 14.72 20.37
N ASP A 299 -15.06 14.38 21.13
CA ASP A 299 -13.82 13.79 20.60
C ASP A 299 -14.00 12.34 20.13
N GLY A 300 -15.11 11.69 20.49
CA GLY A 300 -15.46 10.34 20.06
C GLY A 300 -14.57 9.23 20.63
N VAL A 301 -13.75 9.54 21.63
CA VAL A 301 -12.82 8.60 22.26
C VAL A 301 -13.37 8.17 23.61
N ALA A 302 -13.48 6.84 23.82
CA ALA A 302 -13.81 6.29 25.13
C ALA A 302 -12.72 6.70 26.15
N GLY A 303 -13.08 7.53 27.14
CA GLY A 303 -12.15 8.08 28.14
C GLY A 303 -11.46 9.41 27.79
N GLY A 304 -11.89 10.10 26.72
CA GLY A 304 -11.41 11.44 26.36
C GLY A 304 -11.88 12.56 27.30
N ASN A 305 -11.32 13.76 27.15
CA ASN A 305 -11.66 14.94 27.96
C ASN A 305 -13.02 15.56 27.56
N ASN A 306 -13.51 15.27 26.35
CA ASN A 306 -14.83 15.69 25.89
C ASN A 306 -15.50 14.56 25.09
N PRO A 307 -15.94 13.46 25.75
CA PRO A 307 -16.36 12.22 25.09
C PRO A 307 -17.65 12.33 24.26
N GLY A 308 -18.27 13.51 24.19
CA GLY A 308 -19.39 13.82 23.31
C GLY A 308 -20.74 13.90 24.02
N SER A 309 -21.18 15.13 24.27
CA SER A 309 -22.56 15.43 24.67
C SER A 309 -23.51 15.64 23.49
N GLY A 310 -23.01 15.58 22.25
CA GLY A 310 -23.80 15.82 21.03
C GLY A 310 -24.85 14.76 20.74
N ASP A 311 -25.95 15.17 20.10
CA ASP A 311 -27.14 14.36 19.83
C ASP A 311 -26.85 13.03 19.07
N CYS A 312 -25.86 13.01 18.18
CA CYS A 312 -25.45 11.80 17.44
C CYS A 312 -24.84 10.71 18.34
N ALA A 313 -24.12 11.13 19.40
CA ALA A 313 -23.47 10.20 20.32
C ALA A 313 -24.48 9.38 21.13
N GLN A 314 -25.68 9.93 21.36
CA GLN A 314 -26.77 9.29 22.10
C GLN A 314 -27.28 8.00 21.42
N CYS A 315 -27.07 7.83 20.11
CA CYS A 315 -27.58 6.70 19.33
C CYS A 315 -26.52 5.68 18.85
N HIS A 316 -25.35 6.10 18.33
CA HIS A 316 -24.33 5.15 17.81
C HIS A 316 -22.87 5.60 17.98
N GLY A 317 -22.60 6.64 18.79
CA GLY A 317 -21.26 7.24 18.84
C GLY A 317 -20.85 7.84 17.48
N TYR A 318 -19.55 7.85 17.16
CA TYR A 318 -19.02 8.27 15.85
C TYR A 318 -18.57 7.05 15.03
N PRO A 319 -19.42 6.53 14.12
CA PRO A 319 -19.08 5.39 13.30
C PRO A 319 -18.13 5.75 12.14
N PRO A 320 -17.29 4.79 11.69
CA PRO A 320 -16.97 3.53 12.35
C PRO A 320 -16.10 3.72 13.61
N GLN A 321 -16.31 2.85 14.60
CA GLN A 321 -15.60 2.97 15.88
C GLN A 321 -14.10 2.68 15.75
N ASN A 322 -13.32 3.44 16.52
CA ASN A 322 -11.86 3.52 16.57
C ASN A 322 -11.28 4.41 15.45
N ASP A 323 -10.66 5.53 15.85
CA ASP A 323 -9.95 6.51 15.01
C ASP A 323 -10.79 7.53 14.21
N HIS A 324 -12.07 7.74 14.57
CA HIS A 324 -12.90 8.82 14.00
C HIS A 324 -12.78 10.13 14.80
N THR A 325 -11.79 10.96 14.48
CA THR A 325 -11.60 12.31 15.05
C THR A 325 -12.11 13.43 14.14
N ALA A 326 -12.88 13.11 13.10
CA ALA A 326 -13.25 14.07 12.06
C ALA A 326 -14.33 15.04 12.55
N THR A 327 -14.01 16.33 12.59
CA THR A 327 -14.98 17.43 12.84
C THR A 327 -15.81 17.78 11.61
N ASN A 328 -15.56 17.13 10.47
CA ASN A 328 -16.20 17.40 9.18
C ASN A 328 -16.81 16.15 8.52
N CYS A 329 -17.89 15.66 9.12
CA CYS A 329 -18.66 14.47 8.71
C CYS A 329 -19.16 14.52 7.25
N ASN A 330 -19.60 15.69 6.77
CA ASN A 330 -20.16 15.89 5.42
C ASN A 330 -19.13 15.65 4.31
N GLY A 331 -17.84 15.71 4.62
CA GLY A 331 -16.76 15.43 3.66
C GLY A 331 -16.72 13.96 3.24
N CYS A 332 -17.18 13.06 4.11
CA CYS A 332 -17.30 11.63 3.83
C CYS A 332 -18.76 11.23 3.60
N HIS A 333 -19.68 11.73 4.43
CA HIS A 333 -21.10 11.40 4.38
C HIS A 333 -21.88 12.51 3.67
N LYS A 334 -21.98 12.43 2.34
CA LYS A 334 -22.62 13.46 1.50
C LYS A 334 -24.11 13.69 1.78
N HIS A 335 -24.73 12.80 2.55
CA HIS A 335 -26.11 12.96 2.99
C HIS A 335 -26.24 13.84 4.27
N LEU A 336 -25.12 14.36 4.80
CA LEU A 336 -25.11 15.39 5.84
C LEU A 336 -25.05 16.81 5.25
N ASN A 337 -25.63 17.75 5.99
CA ASN A 337 -25.55 19.18 5.72
C ASN A 337 -24.17 19.77 6.11
N PRO A 338 -23.84 20.99 5.64
CA PRO A 338 -22.59 21.68 5.98
C PRO A 338 -22.31 21.84 7.48
N ASP A 339 -23.37 21.81 8.31
CA ASP A 339 -23.28 21.91 9.76
C ASP A 339 -22.75 20.64 10.45
N ASN A 340 -22.56 19.53 9.72
CA ASN A 340 -22.13 18.22 10.23
C ASN A 340 -23.04 17.60 11.30
N MET A 341 -24.23 18.17 11.50
CA MET A 341 -25.13 17.85 12.59
C MET A 341 -26.54 17.51 12.09
N THR A 342 -26.89 17.87 10.86
CA THR A 342 -28.18 17.57 10.26
C THR A 342 -28.03 16.90 8.90
N PHE A 343 -29.10 16.30 8.40
CA PHE A 343 -29.12 15.54 7.15
C PHE A 343 -29.83 16.31 6.03
N ASN A 344 -29.28 16.27 4.81
CA ASN A 344 -29.97 16.77 3.62
C ASN A 344 -31.04 15.77 3.15
N ASP A 345 -30.77 14.48 3.31
CA ASP A 345 -31.67 13.36 3.05
C ASP A 345 -31.67 12.38 4.25
N PRO A 346 -32.63 12.54 5.18
CA PRO A 346 -32.76 11.69 6.35
C PRO A 346 -33.22 10.26 6.04
N SER A 347 -33.67 9.99 4.81
CA SER A 347 -34.10 8.66 4.41
C SER A 347 -32.91 7.70 4.23
N LEU A 348 -31.71 8.25 4.03
CA LEU A 348 -30.46 7.50 3.92
C LEU A 348 -29.80 7.23 5.28
N HIS A 349 -30.24 7.90 6.34
CA HIS A 349 -29.74 7.66 7.69
C HIS A 349 -30.59 6.58 8.39
N ILE A 350 -29.94 5.53 8.89
CA ILE A 350 -30.60 4.35 9.51
C ILE A 350 -31.40 3.49 8.50
N ASN A 351 -30.91 3.41 7.25
CA ASN A 351 -31.47 2.53 6.20
C ASN A 351 -30.74 1.17 6.09
N GLY A 352 -29.69 0.94 6.89
CA GLY A 352 -28.84 -0.25 6.83
C GLY A 352 -27.74 -0.21 5.76
N VAL A 353 -27.56 0.91 5.05
CA VAL A 353 -26.55 1.11 4.00
C VAL A 353 -25.62 2.25 4.40
N VAL A 354 -24.30 2.06 4.28
CA VAL A 354 -23.32 3.12 4.53
C VAL A 354 -23.16 3.96 3.26
N ASP A 355 -23.88 5.08 3.21
CA ASP A 355 -23.84 6.05 2.10
C ASP A 355 -22.77 7.12 2.33
N GLY A 356 -21.60 6.96 1.72
CA GLY A 356 -20.53 7.95 1.77
C GLY A 356 -19.11 7.40 1.60
N GLY A 357 -18.18 8.32 1.31
CA GLY A 357 -16.73 8.09 1.25
C GLY A 357 -16.18 8.25 -0.16
N SER A 358 -15.18 9.13 -0.31
CA SER A 358 -14.27 9.08 -1.45
C SER A 358 -13.24 7.96 -1.22
N CYS A 359 -12.65 7.41 -2.29
CA CYS A 359 -11.55 6.44 -2.17
C CYS A 359 -10.48 6.96 -1.21
N LEU A 360 -10.07 8.23 -1.36
CA LEU A 360 -9.07 8.84 -0.51
C LEU A 360 -9.54 9.07 0.93
N GLY A 361 -10.80 9.46 1.14
CA GLY A 361 -11.36 9.67 2.48
C GLY A 361 -11.41 8.37 3.27
N CYS A 362 -11.92 7.29 2.66
CA CYS A 362 -11.92 5.99 3.29
C CYS A 362 -10.50 5.47 3.49
N HIS A 363 -9.65 5.47 2.46
CA HIS A 363 -8.31 4.86 2.53
C HIS A 363 -7.23 5.75 3.19
N ALA A 364 -7.62 6.85 3.84
CA ALA A 364 -6.73 7.68 4.67
C ALA A 364 -6.34 7.03 6.00
N SER A 365 -7.10 6.05 6.49
CA SER A 365 -6.80 5.29 7.70
C SER A 365 -6.66 3.79 7.43
N VAL A 366 -5.98 3.08 8.35
CA VAL A 366 -5.80 1.62 8.27
C VAL A 366 -7.16 0.94 8.26
N LYS A 367 -7.35 -0.05 7.38
CA LYS A 367 -8.61 -0.83 7.33
C LYS A 367 -8.40 -2.23 7.86
N ALA A 368 -9.14 -2.53 8.91
CA ALA A 368 -9.17 -3.81 9.61
C ALA A 368 -10.59 -4.06 10.12
N ALA A 369 -11.06 -5.31 10.03
CA ALA A 369 -12.27 -5.72 10.75
C ALA A 369 -11.92 -5.85 12.25
N THR A 370 -12.92 -5.74 13.12
CA THR A 370 -12.77 -6.15 14.54
C THR A 370 -12.21 -7.57 14.62
N GLY A 371 -11.18 -7.78 15.46
CA GLY A 371 -10.50 -9.07 15.58
C GLY A 371 -9.56 -9.44 14.41
N THR A 372 -9.25 -8.51 13.50
CA THR A 372 -8.20 -8.74 12.49
C THR A 372 -6.82 -8.72 13.14
N SER A 373 -6.12 -9.83 13.08
CA SER A 373 -4.71 -9.89 13.47
C SER A 373 -3.79 -9.54 12.30
N ALA A 374 -2.61 -9.02 12.63
CA ALA A 374 -1.49 -8.95 11.71
C ALA A 374 -1.26 -10.32 11.04
N PRO A 375 -0.91 -10.38 9.75
CA PRO A 375 -0.54 -9.26 8.87
C PRO A 375 -1.68 -8.75 7.95
N ASN A 376 -2.94 -9.08 8.25
CA ASN A 376 -4.07 -9.01 7.33
C ASN A 376 -4.73 -7.63 7.17
N MET A 377 -4.14 -6.57 7.74
CA MET A 377 -4.72 -5.23 7.69
C MET A 377 -4.31 -4.49 6.41
N ARG A 378 -5.14 -3.56 5.94
CA ARG A 378 -4.80 -2.70 4.79
C ARG A 378 -4.16 -1.40 5.28
N ALA A 379 -3.07 -1.00 4.62
CA ALA A 379 -2.35 0.22 4.97
C ALA A 379 -3.18 1.48 4.69
N ALA A 380 -2.93 2.54 5.48
CA ALA A 380 -3.36 3.89 5.17
C ALA A 380 -2.50 4.45 4.01
N ILE A 381 -3.12 4.75 2.88
CA ILE A 381 -2.39 5.06 1.62
C ILE A 381 -2.28 6.56 1.36
N ALA A 382 -3.21 7.38 1.87
CA ALA A 382 -3.25 8.81 1.54
C ALA A 382 -1.96 9.54 1.93
N GLY A 383 -1.44 9.28 3.15
CA GLY A 383 -0.17 9.85 3.60
C GLY A 383 1.07 9.32 2.86
N GLN A 384 1.00 8.12 2.28
CA GLN A 384 2.11 7.56 1.48
C GLN A 384 2.20 8.24 0.12
N PHE A 385 1.04 8.50 -0.48
CA PHE A 385 0.89 9.18 -1.76
C PHE A 385 1.31 10.65 -1.68
N ASN A 386 0.94 11.34 -0.60
CA ASN A 386 1.36 12.72 -0.34
C ASN A 386 2.85 12.87 0.04
N ALA A 387 3.60 11.76 0.18
CA ALA A 387 5.03 11.78 0.49
C ALA A 387 5.88 11.78 -0.79
N GLN A 388 6.80 10.82 -0.97
CA GLN A 388 7.64 10.69 -2.16
C GLN A 388 7.16 9.49 -3.00
N SER A 389 6.34 9.73 -4.03
CA SER A 389 5.82 8.71 -4.93
C SER A 389 5.80 9.16 -6.39
N HIS A 390 6.64 8.59 -7.25
CA HIS A 390 6.58 8.95 -8.68
C HIS A 390 5.35 8.37 -9.42
N HIS A 391 4.50 7.55 -8.79
CA HIS A 391 3.34 6.94 -9.44
C HIS A 391 2.10 7.85 -9.52
N ILE A 392 2.09 9.03 -8.90
CA ILE A 392 0.87 9.88 -8.86
C ILE A 392 1.20 11.37 -8.72
N GLN A 393 2.48 11.73 -8.81
CA GLN A 393 2.95 13.10 -8.65
C GLN A 393 2.89 13.76 -10.01
N LYS A 394 1.71 14.32 -10.32
CA LYS A 394 1.49 15.19 -11.48
C LYS A 394 2.55 16.30 -11.43
N GLY A 395 3.24 16.53 -12.54
CA GLY A 395 4.41 17.43 -12.60
C GLY A 395 4.14 18.89 -12.21
N ASP A 396 2.87 19.23 -11.96
CA ASP A 396 2.33 20.49 -11.48
C ASP A 396 2.22 20.58 -9.94
N GLY A 397 2.52 19.50 -9.21
CA GLY A 397 2.39 19.45 -7.76
C GLY A 397 0.97 19.15 -7.25
N SER A 398 0.04 18.79 -8.12
CA SER A 398 -1.34 18.45 -7.75
C SER A 398 -1.40 17.20 -6.86
N ALA A 399 -2.32 17.22 -5.89
CA ALA A 399 -2.57 16.08 -5.00
C ALA A 399 -3.23 14.90 -5.74
N VAL A 400 -3.09 13.70 -5.18
CA VAL A 400 -3.81 12.51 -5.66
C VAL A 400 -5.32 12.74 -5.58
N THR A 401 -6.03 12.24 -6.59
CA THR A 401 -7.49 12.29 -6.72
C THR A 401 -8.05 10.88 -6.74
N ASN A 402 -9.36 10.72 -6.51
CA ASN A 402 -9.98 9.39 -6.58
C ASN A 402 -9.89 8.75 -7.97
N ALA A 403 -9.88 9.58 -9.02
CA ALA A 403 -9.75 9.12 -10.40
C ALA A 403 -8.38 8.46 -10.64
N ASP A 404 -7.34 8.87 -9.92
CA ASP A 404 -6.00 8.27 -10.08
C ASP A 404 -5.96 6.81 -9.58
N CYS A 405 -6.88 6.40 -8.70
CA CYS A 405 -7.01 5.01 -8.26
C CYS A 405 -7.40 4.07 -9.42
N TYR A 406 -8.10 4.60 -10.44
CA TYR A 406 -8.48 3.87 -11.65
C TYR A 406 -7.27 3.08 -12.16
N PHE A 407 -6.14 3.74 -12.42
CA PHE A 407 -5.00 3.12 -13.12
C PHE A 407 -4.42 1.87 -12.45
N CYS A 408 -4.62 1.71 -11.15
CA CYS A 408 -4.10 0.57 -10.38
C CYS A 408 -5.19 -0.43 -9.97
N HIS A 409 -6.43 0.03 -9.78
CA HIS A 409 -7.50 -0.73 -9.14
C HIS A 409 -8.69 -0.93 -10.07
N MET A 410 -9.22 -2.15 -10.08
CA MET A 410 -10.50 -2.46 -10.73
C MET A 410 -11.68 -1.89 -9.94
N GLU A 411 -11.47 -1.59 -8.66
CA GLU A 411 -12.44 -1.04 -7.72
C GLU A 411 -12.83 0.41 -7.99
N ALA A 412 -12.10 1.13 -8.84
CA ALA A 412 -12.38 2.50 -9.23
C ALA A 412 -12.70 2.61 -10.72
N ASP A 413 -13.67 3.45 -11.09
CA ASP A 413 -13.92 3.86 -12.47
C ASP A 413 -13.09 5.09 -12.86
N ALA A 414 -13.14 5.49 -14.14
CA ALA A 414 -12.34 6.61 -14.65
C ALA A 414 -12.71 7.97 -14.03
N SER A 415 -13.88 8.07 -13.41
CA SER A 415 -14.33 9.27 -12.68
C SER A 415 -13.95 9.23 -11.20
N GLY A 416 -13.35 8.13 -10.72
CA GLY A 416 -12.98 7.93 -9.32
C GLY A 416 -14.13 7.47 -8.42
N ASN A 417 -15.20 6.93 -8.99
CA ASN A 417 -16.28 6.28 -8.23
C ASN A 417 -15.97 4.78 -8.03
N THR A 418 -16.59 4.19 -7.01
CA THR A 418 -16.47 2.75 -6.76
C THR A 418 -17.20 1.92 -7.81
N THR A 419 -16.59 0.83 -8.26
CA THR A 419 -17.21 -0.16 -9.17
C THR A 419 -17.78 -1.36 -8.40
N SER A 420 -18.37 -2.32 -9.12
CA SER A 420 -18.80 -3.61 -8.56
C SER A 420 -17.66 -4.47 -7.98
N TYR A 421 -16.40 -4.20 -8.35
CA TYR A 421 -15.24 -4.86 -7.76
C TYR A 421 -14.97 -4.38 -6.33
N HIS A 422 -15.45 -3.19 -5.96
CA HIS A 422 -15.26 -2.65 -4.62
C HIS A 422 -16.25 -3.28 -3.63
N GLN A 423 -15.87 -4.40 -3.02
CA GLN A 423 -16.75 -5.19 -2.12
C GLN A 423 -17.17 -4.46 -0.83
N LYS A 424 -16.56 -3.31 -0.51
CA LYS A 424 -16.83 -2.51 0.71
C LYS A 424 -16.69 -3.29 2.03
N THR A 425 -16.03 -4.44 2.02
CA THR A 425 -15.79 -5.28 3.19
C THR A 425 -14.32 -5.25 3.63
N THR A 426 -14.11 -5.32 4.94
CA THR A 426 -12.78 -5.51 5.54
C THR A 426 -12.26 -6.92 5.25
N LYS A 427 -10.94 -7.08 5.06
CA LYS A 427 -10.24 -8.36 4.70
C LYS A 427 -10.48 -8.90 3.28
N ALA A 428 -11.24 -8.21 2.44
CA ALA A 428 -11.36 -8.59 1.03
C ALA A 428 -9.99 -8.59 0.32
N ALA A 429 -9.91 -9.25 -0.83
CA ALA A 429 -8.79 -9.05 -1.73
C ALA A 429 -8.87 -7.66 -2.39
N VAL A 430 -7.77 -7.15 -2.95
CA VAL A 430 -7.80 -6.06 -3.95
C VAL A 430 -7.57 -6.63 -5.33
N ASP A 431 -8.24 -6.02 -6.31
CA ASP A 431 -8.23 -6.41 -7.70
C ASP A 431 -7.39 -5.40 -8.49
N LEU A 432 -6.13 -5.76 -8.73
CA LEU A 432 -5.13 -4.91 -9.37
C LEU A 432 -5.16 -5.07 -10.89
N VAL A 433 -5.18 -3.95 -11.59
CA VAL A 433 -5.20 -3.88 -13.06
C VAL A 433 -3.95 -4.53 -13.65
N ILE A 434 -4.09 -5.29 -14.74
CA ILE A 434 -2.94 -5.69 -15.56
C ILE A 434 -2.97 -4.83 -16.82
N TRP A 435 -1.85 -4.18 -17.14
CA TRP A 435 -1.69 -3.41 -18.37
C TRP A 435 -1.05 -4.27 -19.46
N SER A 436 -1.59 -4.20 -20.67
CA SER A 436 -1.09 -4.91 -21.85
C SER A 436 -1.43 -4.12 -23.11
N GLY A 437 -0.46 -3.92 -24.00
CA GLY A 437 -0.69 -3.16 -25.23
C GLY A 437 -1.08 -1.69 -25.02
N GLY A 438 -0.66 -1.09 -23.89
CA GLY A 438 -1.02 0.28 -23.51
C GLY A 438 -2.45 0.45 -22.99
N ALA A 439 -3.21 -0.64 -22.86
CA ALA A 439 -4.58 -0.63 -22.37
C ALA A 439 -4.74 -1.45 -21.09
N ARG A 440 -5.82 -1.18 -20.35
CA ARG A 440 -6.23 -1.98 -19.20
C ARG A 440 -6.78 -3.31 -19.69
N SER A 441 -6.27 -4.41 -19.14
CA SER A 441 -6.79 -5.75 -19.40
C SER A 441 -8.12 -5.97 -18.67
N ALA A 442 -8.99 -6.79 -19.27
CA ALA A 442 -10.15 -7.34 -18.56
C ALA A 442 -9.73 -8.35 -17.48
N ASN A 443 -8.54 -8.96 -17.63
CA ASN A 443 -7.94 -9.81 -16.61
C ASN A 443 -7.21 -8.95 -15.57
N PHE A 444 -7.33 -9.32 -14.30
CA PHE A 444 -6.73 -8.59 -13.18
C PHE A 444 -6.11 -9.55 -12.16
N ILE A 445 -5.28 -9.01 -11.28
CA ILE A 445 -4.66 -9.74 -10.18
C ILE A 445 -5.49 -9.56 -8.91
N ARG A 446 -5.94 -10.67 -8.32
CA ARG A 446 -6.56 -10.66 -7.00
C ARG A 446 -5.52 -10.91 -5.88
N TYR A 447 -5.22 -9.88 -5.09
CA TYR A 447 -4.24 -9.88 -4.01
C TYR A 447 -4.88 -9.78 -2.63
N THR A 448 -4.49 -10.69 -1.73
CA THR A 448 -4.85 -10.64 -0.30
C THR A 448 -3.61 -10.30 0.52
N ALA A 449 -3.71 -9.30 1.40
CA ALA A 449 -2.61 -8.80 2.22
C ALA A 449 -2.25 -9.73 3.40
N ASN A 450 -1.93 -10.99 3.13
CA ASN A 450 -1.64 -12.00 4.16
C ASN A 450 -0.14 -12.30 4.35
N GLY A 451 0.73 -11.63 3.59
CA GLY A 451 2.19 -11.79 3.67
C GLY A 451 2.76 -13.05 3.02
N SER A 452 1.91 -13.96 2.51
CA SER A 452 2.40 -15.18 1.86
C SER A 452 3.11 -14.87 0.53
N ARG A 453 4.18 -15.61 0.24
CA ARG A 453 4.94 -15.42 -1.01
C ARG A 453 4.08 -15.58 -2.26
N ASN A 454 3.10 -16.48 -2.22
CA ASN A 454 2.15 -16.67 -3.31
C ASN A 454 1.35 -15.41 -3.61
N GLN A 455 0.95 -14.63 -2.60
CA GLN A 455 0.24 -13.37 -2.80
C GLN A 455 1.18 -12.27 -3.31
N VAL A 456 2.41 -12.20 -2.78
CA VAL A 456 3.42 -11.23 -3.24
C VAL A 456 3.82 -11.49 -4.71
N ASN A 457 3.97 -12.74 -5.13
CA ASN A 457 4.30 -13.12 -6.51
C ASN A 457 3.26 -12.58 -7.51
N LYS A 458 1.97 -12.59 -7.15
CA LYS A 458 0.91 -12.08 -8.02
C LYS A 458 1.05 -10.59 -8.31
N ILE A 459 1.48 -9.79 -7.32
CA ILE A 459 1.71 -8.34 -7.49
C ILE A 459 2.80 -8.08 -8.54
N ASN A 460 3.79 -8.98 -8.66
CA ASN A 460 4.89 -8.78 -9.59
C ASN A 460 4.41 -8.62 -11.04
N SER A 461 3.38 -9.37 -11.45
CA SER A 461 2.76 -9.24 -12.77
C SER A 461 2.07 -7.88 -12.99
N HIS A 462 1.46 -7.31 -11.95
CA HIS A 462 0.89 -5.95 -12.03
C HIS A 462 1.98 -4.91 -12.28
N CYS A 463 3.09 -4.98 -11.53
CA CYS A 463 4.22 -4.07 -11.71
C CYS A 463 4.83 -4.19 -13.11
N LEU A 464 5.10 -5.41 -13.58
CA LEU A 464 5.71 -5.63 -14.89
C LEU A 464 4.81 -5.21 -16.05
N GLY A 465 3.48 -5.35 -15.93
CA GLY A 465 2.53 -4.85 -16.94
C GLY A 465 2.57 -3.33 -17.10
N CYS A 466 2.71 -2.57 -16.01
CA CYS A 466 2.89 -1.12 -16.08
C CYS A 466 4.27 -0.72 -16.61
N HIS A 467 5.32 -1.46 -16.23
CA HIS A 467 6.71 -1.21 -16.66
C HIS A 467 7.13 -2.10 -17.84
N SER A 468 6.19 -2.39 -18.74
CA SER A 468 6.38 -3.32 -19.85
C SER A 468 7.30 -2.76 -20.94
N THR A 469 7.81 -3.67 -21.75
CA THR A 469 8.60 -3.37 -22.94
C THR A 469 7.70 -3.13 -24.14
N THR A 470 6.63 -3.95 -24.26
CA THR A 470 5.67 -3.89 -25.35
C THR A 470 4.56 -2.90 -25.00
N SER A 471 4.60 -1.73 -25.65
CA SER A 471 3.59 -0.67 -25.53
C SER A 471 3.26 -0.31 -24.08
N PRO A 472 4.21 0.24 -23.30
CA PRO A 472 3.91 0.74 -21.97
C PRO A 472 2.87 1.87 -22.05
N PRO A 473 2.09 2.12 -20.99
CA PRO A 473 1.25 3.31 -20.91
C PRO A 473 2.11 4.55 -21.19
N ALA A 474 1.73 5.35 -22.18
CA ALA A 474 2.54 6.50 -22.60
C ALA A 474 2.62 7.57 -21.51
N ASP A 475 1.51 7.75 -20.78
CA ASP A 475 1.37 8.66 -19.68
C ASP A 475 0.31 8.13 -18.69
N PRO A 476 0.67 7.15 -17.85
CA PRO A 476 -0.29 6.54 -16.92
C PRO A 476 -0.81 7.51 -15.86
N PHE A 477 -0.17 8.67 -15.67
CA PHE A 477 -0.44 9.57 -14.54
C PHE A 477 -0.64 11.04 -14.92
N GLY A 478 -0.70 11.37 -16.22
CA GLY A 478 -0.90 12.73 -16.69
C GLY A 478 0.33 13.65 -16.54
N ASP A 479 1.54 13.08 -16.41
CA ASP A 479 2.79 13.81 -16.23
C ASP A 479 3.65 13.90 -17.51
N GLY A 480 3.12 13.39 -18.63
CA GLY A 480 3.75 13.35 -19.95
C GLY A 480 4.95 12.42 -20.05
N LYS A 481 5.15 11.48 -19.12
CA LYS A 481 6.32 10.59 -19.10
C LYS A 481 5.93 9.12 -19.11
N SER A 482 6.62 8.37 -19.97
CA SER A 482 6.55 6.91 -19.96
C SER A 482 7.31 6.33 -18.74
N PRO A 483 6.91 5.15 -18.23
CA PRO A 483 7.63 4.47 -17.15
C PRO A 483 9.14 4.27 -17.41
N SER A 484 9.55 4.08 -18.67
CA SER A 484 10.96 3.91 -19.06
C SER A 484 11.81 5.18 -18.89
N ARG A 485 11.21 6.37 -18.89
CA ARG A 485 11.94 7.65 -18.68
C ARG A 485 12.50 7.81 -17.27
N TYR A 486 11.97 7.06 -16.31
CA TYR A 486 12.44 7.04 -14.92
C TYR A 486 13.57 6.04 -14.68
N ALA A 487 13.87 5.16 -15.64
CA ALA A 487 15.03 4.30 -15.58
C ALA A 487 16.30 5.07 -15.95
N TRP A 488 17.41 4.82 -15.23
CA TRP A 488 18.68 5.53 -15.42
C TRP A 488 19.35 5.28 -16.79
N ASP A 489 18.92 4.21 -17.47
CA ASP A 489 19.34 3.73 -18.79
C ASP A 489 18.25 3.91 -19.86
N SER A 490 17.10 4.49 -19.48
CA SER A 490 15.92 4.67 -20.33
C SER A 490 15.32 3.38 -20.90
N ARG A 491 15.53 2.23 -20.25
CA ARG A 491 14.98 0.92 -20.66
C ARG A 491 13.84 0.48 -19.75
N SER A 492 12.97 -0.40 -20.24
CA SER A 492 11.85 -0.91 -19.43
C SER A 492 12.39 -1.76 -18.28
N ILE A 493 11.66 -1.79 -17.16
CA ILE A 493 12.03 -2.64 -16.03
C ILE A 493 11.76 -4.11 -16.38
N GLU A 494 10.69 -4.39 -17.13
CA GLU A 494 10.36 -5.74 -17.58
C GLU A 494 11.47 -6.37 -18.43
N GLU A 495 12.06 -5.63 -19.38
CA GLU A 495 13.15 -6.13 -20.22
C GLU A 495 14.32 -6.63 -19.36
N LYS A 496 14.68 -5.88 -18.33
CA LYS A 496 15.80 -6.20 -17.45
C LYS A 496 15.44 -7.32 -16.49
N TYR A 497 14.32 -7.18 -15.79
CA TYR A 497 13.89 -8.12 -14.75
C TYR A 497 13.60 -9.51 -15.32
N SER A 498 12.94 -9.59 -16.47
CA SER A 498 12.54 -10.86 -17.09
C SER A 498 13.68 -11.54 -17.86
N ASN A 499 14.87 -10.94 -17.91
CA ASN A 499 16.01 -11.51 -18.62
C ASN A 499 16.57 -12.73 -17.86
N SER A 500 16.25 -13.92 -18.37
CA SER A 500 16.69 -15.21 -17.84
C SER A 500 18.08 -15.64 -18.31
N THR A 501 18.72 -14.87 -19.20
CA THR A 501 20.04 -15.21 -19.71
C THR A 501 21.12 -14.96 -18.65
N THR A 502 22.29 -15.55 -18.86
CA THR A 502 23.42 -15.49 -17.93
C THR A 502 24.75 -15.34 -18.65
N THR A 503 25.77 -14.94 -17.91
CA THR A 503 27.17 -14.95 -18.32
C THR A 503 28.04 -15.41 -17.15
N THR A 504 29.36 -15.45 -17.30
CA THR A 504 30.31 -15.75 -16.23
C THR A 504 30.69 -14.49 -15.46
N TRP A 505 30.97 -14.60 -14.15
CA TRP A 505 31.32 -13.43 -13.32
C TRP A 505 32.62 -12.74 -13.78
N SER A 506 33.57 -13.53 -14.28
CA SER A 506 34.77 -13.04 -14.97
C SER A 506 34.78 -13.55 -16.40
N GLN A 507 35.31 -12.75 -17.32
CA GLN A 507 35.48 -13.16 -18.72
C GLN A 507 36.83 -13.87 -18.97
N TYR A 508 37.74 -13.87 -18.00
CA TYR A 508 39.06 -14.51 -18.09
C TYR A 508 39.11 -15.87 -17.41
N SER A 509 39.68 -16.87 -18.09
CA SER A 509 40.03 -18.19 -17.51
C SER A 509 41.45 -18.56 -17.90
N THR A 510 42.31 -18.68 -16.90
CA THR A 510 43.56 -19.44 -16.96
C THR A 510 43.70 -20.21 -15.64
N ALA A 511 44.66 -21.15 -15.55
CA ALA A 511 45.00 -21.79 -14.27
C ALA A 511 45.46 -20.77 -13.20
N ASN A 512 45.79 -19.54 -13.61
CA ASN A 512 46.46 -18.51 -12.83
C ASN A 512 45.59 -17.26 -12.58
N THR A 513 44.43 -17.13 -13.24
CA THR A 513 43.39 -16.16 -12.89
C THR A 513 42.63 -16.63 -11.66
N ASN A 514 42.03 -15.70 -10.90
CA ASN A 514 41.09 -16.12 -9.86
C ASN A 514 39.92 -16.90 -10.47
N ARG A 515 39.36 -17.87 -9.73
CA ARG A 515 38.40 -18.85 -10.29
C ARG A 515 36.95 -18.34 -10.33
N LYS A 516 36.75 -17.02 -10.34
CA LYS A 516 35.40 -16.42 -10.41
C LYS A 516 34.68 -16.71 -11.72
N LYS A 517 35.40 -17.00 -12.82
CA LYS A 517 34.78 -17.31 -14.11
C LYS A 517 33.88 -18.55 -14.06
N HIS A 518 34.06 -19.44 -13.09
CA HIS A 518 33.19 -20.61 -12.92
C HIS A 518 31.83 -20.29 -12.28
N LEU A 519 31.68 -19.08 -11.71
CA LEU A 519 30.39 -18.63 -11.19
C LEU A 519 29.53 -18.03 -12.32
N LYS A 520 28.36 -18.64 -12.51
CA LYS A 520 27.30 -18.14 -13.39
C LYS A 520 26.67 -16.89 -12.78
N LYS A 521 26.49 -15.83 -13.55
CA LYS A 521 25.82 -14.59 -13.15
C LYS A 521 24.68 -14.31 -14.09
N ALA A 522 23.52 -14.00 -13.54
CA ALA A 522 22.37 -13.63 -14.34
C ALA A 522 22.45 -12.16 -14.77
N TYR A 523 21.90 -11.85 -15.94
CA TYR A 523 21.67 -10.46 -16.34
C TYR A 523 20.60 -9.80 -15.47
N SER A 524 19.62 -10.56 -14.98
CA SER A 524 18.68 -10.14 -13.96
C SER A 524 19.07 -10.70 -12.59
N ALA A 525 19.64 -9.87 -11.72
CA ALA A 525 20.06 -10.33 -10.40
C ALA A 525 18.89 -10.79 -9.53
N HIS A 526 17.76 -10.09 -9.64
CA HIS A 526 16.57 -10.33 -8.82
C HIS A 526 15.51 -11.18 -9.52
N GLY A 527 15.36 -11.06 -10.85
CA GLY A 527 14.41 -11.85 -11.63
C GLY A 527 14.96 -13.19 -12.14
N ASN A 528 16.26 -13.45 -11.94
CA ASN A 528 16.87 -14.76 -12.15
C ASN A 528 17.89 -15.07 -11.05
N ALA A 529 17.43 -14.96 -9.80
CA ALA A 529 18.26 -15.08 -8.60
C ALA A 529 18.94 -16.45 -8.51
N ALA A 530 18.22 -17.54 -8.84
CA ALA A 530 18.74 -18.90 -8.79
C ALA A 530 19.98 -19.13 -9.68
N ASN A 531 20.09 -18.41 -10.80
CA ASN A 531 21.26 -18.48 -11.68
C ASN A 531 22.26 -17.34 -11.46
N ASN A 532 22.05 -16.50 -10.45
CA ASN A 532 22.93 -15.41 -10.09
C ASN A 532 23.93 -15.84 -9.00
N GLN A 533 24.79 -16.80 -9.32
CA GLN A 533 25.72 -17.44 -8.38
C GLN A 533 26.66 -16.44 -7.70
N MET A 534 26.96 -16.65 -6.43
CA MET A 534 27.92 -15.87 -5.67
C MET A 534 28.59 -16.73 -4.61
N GLY A 535 29.81 -16.40 -4.26
CA GLY A 535 30.61 -17.23 -3.38
C GLY A 535 31.99 -16.66 -3.10
N TRP A 536 32.57 -17.06 -1.98
CA TRP A 536 34.00 -17.00 -1.69
C TRP A 536 34.34 -18.06 -0.65
N SER A 537 35.61 -18.41 -0.53
CA SER A 537 36.12 -19.28 0.53
C SER A 537 36.71 -18.44 1.67
N SER A 538 36.41 -18.78 2.92
CA SER A 538 37.06 -18.18 4.09
C SER A 538 38.54 -18.56 4.21
N THR A 539 38.93 -19.71 3.63
CA THR A 539 40.31 -20.22 3.66
C THR A 539 41.13 -19.75 2.45
N THR A 540 40.53 -19.80 1.26
CA THR A 540 41.22 -19.64 -0.03
C THR A 540 40.75 -18.42 -0.83
N GLY A 541 39.82 -17.61 -0.31
CA GLY A 541 39.31 -16.42 -0.98
C GLY A 541 38.67 -16.75 -2.33
N TYR A 542 39.17 -16.14 -3.41
CA TYR A 542 38.76 -16.39 -4.80
C TYR A 542 39.78 -17.20 -5.62
N GLU A 543 40.83 -17.71 -4.98
CA GLU A 543 41.97 -18.33 -5.68
C GLU A 543 41.67 -19.75 -6.19
N VAL A 544 40.60 -20.36 -5.70
CA VAL A 544 40.12 -21.70 -6.07
C VAL A 544 38.61 -21.65 -6.30
N ASP A 545 38.04 -22.77 -6.72
CA ASP A 545 36.59 -22.88 -6.92
C ASP A 545 35.86 -22.56 -5.61
N VAL A 546 34.97 -21.57 -5.70
CA VAL A 546 34.32 -20.98 -4.53
C VAL A 546 32.97 -21.65 -4.29
N ALA A 547 32.65 -21.89 -3.02
CA ALA A 547 31.34 -22.43 -2.64
C ALA A 547 30.24 -21.41 -2.98
N ASN A 548 29.25 -21.86 -3.77
CA ASN A 548 28.09 -21.06 -4.13
C ASN A 548 27.07 -21.08 -2.98
N PHE A 549 26.64 -19.91 -2.52
CA PHE A 549 25.57 -19.77 -1.51
C PHE A 549 24.40 -18.91 -1.99
N THR A 550 24.26 -18.77 -3.31
CA THR A 550 23.15 -18.04 -3.93
C THR A 550 21.79 -18.56 -3.51
N GLY A 551 20.86 -17.62 -3.34
CA GLY A 551 19.45 -17.92 -3.10
C GLY A 551 18.75 -18.50 -4.34
N ASN A 552 17.68 -19.27 -4.12
CA ASN A 552 16.91 -19.94 -5.15
C ASN A 552 15.56 -19.28 -5.47
N VAL A 553 15.20 -18.20 -4.77
CA VAL A 553 13.94 -17.47 -4.96
C VAL A 553 14.19 -16.07 -5.51
N ASN A 554 13.44 -15.69 -6.54
CA ASN A 554 13.48 -14.35 -7.12
C ASN A 554 12.94 -13.28 -6.18
N VAL A 555 13.50 -12.07 -6.25
CA VAL A 555 13.05 -10.89 -5.49
C VAL A 555 11.96 -10.19 -6.27
N ASN A 556 10.77 -10.03 -5.69
CA ASN A 556 9.65 -9.38 -6.35
C ASN A 556 9.72 -7.86 -6.14
N CYS A 557 9.10 -7.10 -7.04
CA CYS A 557 9.03 -5.64 -6.92
C CYS A 557 8.51 -5.19 -5.55
N TYR A 558 7.47 -5.85 -5.02
CA TYR A 558 6.85 -5.50 -3.74
C TYR A 558 7.75 -5.72 -2.50
N ASP A 559 8.84 -6.48 -2.64
CA ASP A 559 9.82 -6.63 -1.56
C ASP A 559 10.53 -5.28 -1.35
N CYS A 560 10.94 -4.61 -2.42
CA CYS A 560 11.67 -3.34 -2.31
C CYS A 560 10.75 -2.11 -2.42
N HIS A 561 9.61 -2.25 -3.11
CA HIS A 561 8.75 -1.15 -3.49
C HIS A 561 7.42 -1.13 -2.73
N ASN A 562 6.91 0.08 -2.50
CA ASN A 562 5.55 0.32 -2.03
C ASN A 562 4.80 1.22 -3.01
N SER A 563 3.97 0.67 -3.90
CA SER A 563 3.32 1.38 -5.00
C SER A 563 2.57 2.67 -4.64
N HIS A 564 2.21 2.86 -3.36
CA HIS A 564 1.57 4.09 -2.87
C HIS A 564 2.55 5.20 -2.49
N GLY A 565 3.86 4.96 -2.43
CA GLY A 565 4.87 5.93 -2.03
C GLY A 565 5.56 5.65 -0.70
N SER A 566 6.46 6.55 -0.32
CA SER A 566 7.27 6.40 0.88
C SER A 566 7.49 7.74 1.60
N ALA A 567 7.45 7.70 2.93
CA ALA A 567 7.87 8.81 3.79
C ALA A 567 9.34 8.67 4.22
N ALA A 568 10.13 7.89 3.48
CA ALA A 568 11.57 7.78 3.69
C ALA A 568 12.24 9.14 3.44
N ALA A 569 13.08 9.56 4.37
CA ALA A 569 13.80 10.84 4.28
C ALA A 569 15.17 10.65 3.62
N GLY A 570 15.71 11.73 3.06
CA GLY A 570 17.02 11.72 2.40
C GLY A 570 16.95 11.35 0.91
N VAL A 571 18.07 10.88 0.36
CA VAL A 571 18.19 10.50 -1.05
C VAL A 571 17.64 9.07 -1.25
N THR A 572 16.67 8.92 -2.14
CA THR A 572 15.94 7.65 -2.33
C THR A 572 16.22 7.01 -3.70
N SER A 573 16.57 7.81 -4.71
CA SER A 573 16.88 7.39 -6.08
C SER A 573 18.09 8.13 -6.64
N SER A 574 18.66 7.59 -7.72
CA SER A 574 19.72 8.25 -8.51
C SER A 574 19.17 9.09 -9.68
N TYR A 575 17.92 8.86 -10.08
CA TYR A 575 17.25 9.53 -11.19
C TYR A 575 16.43 10.74 -10.73
N SER A 576 15.97 11.54 -11.70
CA SER A 576 15.05 12.64 -11.46
C SER A 576 13.63 12.20 -11.70
N SER A 577 12.72 12.54 -10.79
CA SER A 577 11.28 12.34 -10.95
C SER A 577 10.56 13.69 -11.04
N ALA A 578 9.21 13.68 -11.10
CA ALA A 578 8.40 14.89 -10.98
C ALA A 578 8.63 15.63 -9.64
N THR A 579 9.05 14.94 -8.57
CA THR A 579 9.43 15.56 -7.28
C THR A 579 10.89 16.01 -7.19
N GLY A 580 11.56 16.09 -8.33
CA GLY A 580 12.93 16.57 -8.45
C GLY A 580 13.98 15.47 -8.39
N LYS A 581 15.25 15.88 -8.43
CA LYS A 581 16.40 14.98 -8.46
C LYS A 581 16.58 14.28 -7.11
N TYR A 582 16.90 12.98 -7.14
CA TYR A 582 17.20 12.15 -5.97
C TYR A 582 16.02 11.82 -5.05
N LYS A 583 14.80 12.12 -5.48
CA LYS A 583 13.54 11.90 -4.76
C LYS A 583 12.55 11.12 -5.62
N GLY A 584 11.51 10.57 -4.98
CA GLY A 584 10.41 9.89 -5.66
C GLY A 584 10.67 8.41 -5.95
N ALA A 585 11.74 7.82 -5.42
CA ALA A 585 11.88 6.38 -5.42
C ALA A 585 10.80 5.77 -4.52
N ILE A 586 10.13 4.77 -5.05
CA ILE A 586 9.02 4.10 -4.37
C ILE A 586 9.63 3.08 -3.40
N LEU A 587 10.15 3.54 -2.26
CA LEU A 587 10.76 2.65 -1.28
C LEU A 587 9.72 1.99 -0.39
N LYS A 588 9.97 0.74 0.00
CA LYS A 588 9.09 0.05 0.95
C LYS A 588 8.88 0.89 2.20
N HIS A 589 7.62 1.10 2.56
CA HIS A 589 7.22 1.75 3.78
C HIS A 589 5.96 1.09 4.34
N ILE A 590 6.07 0.58 5.56
CA ILE A 590 4.98 0.00 6.34
C ILE A 590 4.80 0.92 7.55
N SER A 591 3.85 1.84 7.46
CA SER A 591 3.61 2.89 8.47
C SER A 591 3.00 2.33 9.75
N SER A 592 2.22 1.26 9.64
CA SER A 592 1.54 0.57 10.73
C SER A 592 1.84 -0.92 10.73
N ALA A 593 2.16 -1.47 11.90
CA ALA A 593 2.39 -2.90 12.08
C ALA A 593 1.15 -3.68 11.63
N GLY A 594 1.35 -4.86 11.05
CA GLY A 594 0.29 -5.73 10.58
C GLY A 594 -0.41 -5.30 9.29
N THR A 595 0.11 -4.31 8.56
CA THR A 595 -0.48 -3.81 7.31
C THR A 595 0.23 -4.30 6.06
N GLY A 596 -0.52 -4.47 4.97
CA GLY A 596 0.04 -4.78 3.65
C GLY A 596 0.70 -6.16 3.56
N GLY A 597 0.37 -7.10 4.45
CA GLY A 597 1.02 -8.40 4.50
C GLY A 597 2.29 -8.45 5.34
N TYR A 598 2.58 -7.45 6.17
CA TYR A 598 3.74 -7.46 7.05
C TYR A 598 3.36 -7.27 8.51
N THR A 599 4.04 -8.00 9.39
CA THR A 599 3.78 -7.94 10.83
C THR A 599 4.34 -6.66 11.46
N ASN A 600 5.50 -6.19 11.03
CA ASN A 600 6.19 -5.06 11.66
C ASN A 600 6.16 -3.78 10.83
N LYS A 601 6.26 -2.64 11.53
CA LYS A 601 6.56 -1.35 10.89
C LYS A 601 7.95 -1.39 10.28
N TYR A 602 8.11 -0.76 9.13
CA TYR A 602 9.39 -0.69 8.45
C TYR A 602 9.46 0.55 7.58
N LYS A 603 10.61 1.22 7.61
CA LYS A 603 10.96 2.31 6.69
C LYS A 603 12.48 2.36 6.56
N PRO A 604 13.03 2.39 5.34
CA PRO A 604 14.47 2.50 5.18
C PRO A 604 14.95 3.83 5.75
N THR A 605 16.04 3.76 6.51
CA THR A 605 16.58 4.90 7.25
C THR A 605 18.02 5.15 6.81
N ALA A 606 18.31 6.39 6.42
CA ALA A 606 19.67 6.80 6.10
C ALA A 606 20.55 6.73 7.36
N HIS A 607 21.82 6.43 7.16
CA HIS A 607 22.82 6.41 8.21
C HIS A 607 23.93 7.39 7.87
N THR A 608 24.30 8.20 8.85
CA THR A 608 25.47 9.07 8.79
C THR A 608 26.48 8.54 9.79
N ALA A 609 27.68 8.22 9.33
CA ALA A 609 28.73 7.67 10.17
C ALA A 609 29.01 8.59 11.38
N SER A 610 29.09 8.00 12.56
CA SER A 610 29.57 8.67 13.78
C SER A 610 31.10 8.55 13.93
N THR A 611 31.70 9.19 14.94
CA THR A 611 33.15 9.14 15.18
C THR A 611 33.63 7.70 15.39
N GLY A 612 34.43 7.16 14.46
CA GLY A 612 34.94 5.78 14.51
C GLY A 612 34.17 4.79 13.61
N GLU A 613 33.06 5.23 13.02
CA GLU A 613 32.36 4.53 11.94
C GLU A 613 32.80 5.09 10.58
N TYR A 614 32.69 4.25 9.55
CA TYR A 614 33.13 4.60 8.20
C TYR A 614 32.02 4.45 7.17
N ASN A 615 30.77 4.18 7.57
CA ASN A 615 29.65 3.92 6.68
C ASN A 615 28.61 5.05 6.74
N SER A 616 28.49 5.85 5.69
CA SER A 616 27.41 6.80 5.45
C SER A 616 26.65 6.39 4.20
N TYR A 617 25.35 6.12 4.34
CA TYR A 617 24.49 5.70 3.24
C TYR A 617 23.10 6.30 3.36
N ASN A 618 22.46 6.51 2.21
CA ASN A 618 21.12 7.09 2.16
C ASN A 618 20.03 6.00 2.21
N ALA A 619 18.77 6.42 2.39
CA ALA A 619 17.64 5.50 2.54
C ALA A 619 17.50 4.52 1.35
N GLY A 620 17.83 4.93 0.13
CA GLY A 620 17.83 4.04 -1.03
C GLY A 620 18.84 2.88 -0.96
N ALA A 621 19.94 3.02 -0.21
CA ALA A 621 20.88 1.93 0.05
C ALA A 621 20.52 1.11 1.30
N ALA A 622 19.89 1.74 2.30
CA ALA A 622 19.47 1.08 3.54
C ALA A 622 18.58 -0.15 3.27
N VAL A 623 17.60 -0.02 2.38
CA VAL A 623 16.71 -1.14 2.00
C VAL A 623 17.47 -2.34 1.44
N CYS A 624 18.54 -2.09 0.67
CA CYS A 624 19.39 -3.14 0.14
C CYS A 624 20.17 -3.83 1.26
N PHE A 625 20.74 -3.06 2.20
CA PHE A 625 21.49 -3.64 3.31
C PHE A 625 20.61 -4.42 4.27
N ASP A 626 19.42 -3.90 4.58
CA ASP A 626 18.44 -4.56 5.45
C ASP A 626 18.01 -5.89 4.87
N CYS A 627 17.83 -5.97 3.56
CA CYS A 627 17.57 -7.23 2.86
C CYS A 627 18.81 -8.16 2.86
N HIS A 628 19.96 -7.65 2.46
CA HIS A 628 21.14 -8.46 2.14
C HIS A 628 21.91 -8.93 3.38
N ASN A 629 21.81 -8.24 4.51
CA ASN A 629 22.59 -8.55 5.72
C ASN A 629 21.73 -9.12 6.85
N THR A 630 20.41 -9.02 6.76
CA THR A 630 19.49 -9.59 7.74
C THR A 630 19.09 -11.01 7.35
N ARG A 631 19.28 -11.98 8.25
CA ARG A 631 19.09 -13.40 7.94
C ARG A 631 17.63 -13.76 7.72
N LEU A 632 16.76 -13.40 8.67
CA LEU A 632 15.36 -13.80 8.70
C LEU A 632 14.45 -12.57 8.70
N GLN A 633 13.24 -12.73 8.18
CA GLN A 633 12.14 -11.81 8.40
C GLN A 633 11.92 -11.58 9.90
N ASN A 634 11.42 -10.39 10.22
CA ASN A 634 11.18 -9.88 11.56
C ASN A 634 12.41 -9.92 12.48
N SER A 635 13.63 -9.95 11.94
CA SER A 635 14.84 -9.75 12.73
C SER A 635 15.05 -8.26 13.01
N ALA A 636 15.61 -7.94 14.18
CA ALA A 636 15.97 -6.58 14.53
C ALA A 636 17.02 -6.01 13.54
N LEU A 637 16.81 -4.76 13.11
CA LEU A 637 17.71 -4.04 12.23
C LEU A 637 18.79 -3.31 13.03
N ALA A 638 19.96 -3.13 12.43
CA ALA A 638 21.10 -2.46 13.06
C ALA A 638 20.80 -1.00 13.48
N LEU A 639 19.92 -0.31 12.76
CA LEU A 639 19.50 1.08 13.06
C LEU A 639 18.16 1.16 13.80
N GLY A 640 17.66 0.04 14.32
CA GLY A 640 16.35 -0.05 14.97
C GLY A 640 15.20 -0.38 14.01
N GLY A 641 14.14 -0.97 14.57
CA GLY A 641 13.04 -1.56 13.81
C GLY A 641 13.29 -3.01 13.44
N TYR A 642 12.42 -3.56 12.58
CA TYR A 642 12.44 -4.97 12.19
C TYR A 642 12.42 -5.10 10.68
N SER A 643 13.22 -6.03 10.16
CA SER A 643 13.23 -6.31 8.72
C SER A 643 11.96 -7.05 8.34
N PRO A 644 11.17 -6.59 7.36
CA PRO A 644 10.04 -7.34 6.84
C PRO A 644 10.41 -8.63 6.07
N TRP A 645 11.68 -8.82 5.73
CA TRP A 645 12.22 -9.96 4.96
C TRP A 645 13.65 -10.30 5.41
N GLY A 646 14.24 -11.39 4.91
CA GLY A 646 15.65 -11.72 5.13
C GLY A 646 16.27 -12.51 3.99
N TYR A 647 17.61 -12.49 3.89
CA TYR A 647 18.35 -13.17 2.82
C TYR A 647 18.09 -14.69 2.77
N ASN A 648 17.77 -15.32 3.90
CA ASN A 648 17.66 -16.77 4.01
C ASN A 648 16.24 -17.28 3.79
N ASP A 649 15.25 -16.67 4.41
CA ASP A 649 13.88 -17.14 4.40
C ASP A 649 13.06 -16.63 3.20
N ILE A 650 13.40 -15.45 2.66
CA ILE A 650 12.76 -14.93 1.44
C ILE A 650 13.47 -15.36 0.17
N PHE A 651 14.81 -15.39 0.19
CA PHE A 651 15.61 -15.65 -1.03
C PHE A 651 16.28 -17.02 -1.04
N GLY A 652 16.37 -17.71 0.10
CA GLY A 652 17.00 -19.03 0.19
C GLY A 652 18.53 -18.99 0.25
N SER A 653 19.17 -17.84 0.45
CA SER A 653 20.63 -17.78 0.56
C SER A 653 21.12 -18.26 1.92
N SER A 654 22.24 -18.98 1.97
CA SER A 654 22.79 -19.51 3.22
C SER A 654 23.68 -18.51 3.98
N GLN A 655 24.03 -17.37 3.37
CA GLN A 655 24.88 -16.33 3.97
C GLN A 655 24.44 -14.93 3.55
N ALA A 656 24.87 -13.92 4.29
CA ALA A 656 24.65 -12.52 3.93
C ALA A 656 25.26 -12.19 2.56
N LEU A 657 24.55 -11.36 1.78
CA LEU A 657 24.91 -11.00 0.41
C LEU A 657 25.90 -9.82 0.37
N ASN A 658 27.02 -9.91 1.10
CA ASN A 658 28.13 -8.96 1.05
C ASN A 658 29.22 -9.43 0.06
N GLY A 659 30.23 -8.61 -0.22
CA GLY A 659 31.40 -9.02 -1.01
C GLY A 659 32.52 -9.50 -0.10
N TYR A 660 33.46 -10.30 -0.60
CA TYR A 660 34.63 -10.77 0.19
C TYR A 660 35.45 -9.66 0.87
N TRP A 661 35.48 -8.46 0.28
CA TRP A 661 36.16 -7.28 0.82
C TRP A 661 35.23 -6.37 1.62
N ASP A 662 33.93 -6.62 1.57
CA ASP A 662 32.91 -5.82 2.23
C ASP A 662 32.65 -6.34 3.65
N THR A 663 32.15 -5.47 4.51
CA THR A 663 31.62 -5.83 5.82
C THR A 663 30.10 -5.67 5.83
N PRO A 664 29.36 -6.34 6.74
CA PRO A 664 27.94 -6.06 6.92
C PRO A 664 27.70 -4.57 7.15
N TYR A 665 26.78 -3.98 6.39
CA TYR A 665 26.47 -2.53 6.41
C TYR A 665 27.67 -1.59 6.19
N PHE A 666 28.80 -2.12 5.71
CA PHE A 666 30.10 -1.42 5.68
C PHE A 666 30.58 -0.92 7.07
N GLY A 667 30.05 -1.52 8.15
CA GLY A 667 30.38 -1.16 9.52
C GLY A 667 31.75 -1.68 9.96
N ALA A 668 32.06 -1.45 11.24
CA ALA A 668 33.36 -1.67 11.87
C ALA A 668 33.76 -3.15 12.12
N TYR A 669 33.49 -4.04 11.17
CA TYR A 669 33.88 -5.46 11.20
C TYR A 669 35.22 -5.72 10.49
N SER A 670 35.80 -6.89 10.73
CA SER A 670 36.98 -7.35 9.97
C SER A 670 36.57 -7.95 8.63
N THR A 671 37.21 -7.52 7.54
CA THR A 671 36.99 -8.10 6.21
C THR A 671 37.47 -9.55 6.16
N ASN A 672 36.89 -10.37 5.27
CA ASN A 672 37.30 -11.77 5.13
C ASN A 672 38.74 -11.91 4.59
N SER A 673 39.22 -10.96 3.78
CA SER A 673 40.63 -10.92 3.40
C SER A 673 41.56 -10.74 4.60
N VAL A 674 41.20 -9.90 5.56
CA VAL A 674 42.01 -9.72 6.78
C VAL A 674 41.98 -10.98 7.64
N LYS A 675 40.85 -11.70 7.71
CA LYS A 675 40.79 -12.99 8.41
C LYS A 675 41.73 -14.01 7.79
N ARG A 676 41.81 -14.06 6.45
CA ARG A 676 42.72 -14.94 5.71
C ARG A 676 44.19 -14.49 5.81
N TYR A 677 44.41 -13.19 5.82
CA TYR A 677 45.71 -12.54 5.81
C TYR A 677 45.81 -11.49 6.91
N PRO A 678 46.07 -11.90 8.18
CA PRO A 678 46.00 -11.01 9.35
C PRO A 678 46.83 -9.73 9.22
N TYR A 679 47.99 -9.82 8.55
CA TYR A 679 48.87 -8.67 8.32
C TYR A 679 48.21 -7.56 7.50
N LYS A 680 47.21 -7.87 6.65
CA LYS A 680 46.46 -6.84 5.93
C LYS A 680 45.61 -5.98 6.87
N GLY A 681 45.50 -6.35 8.15
CA GLY A 681 44.74 -5.63 9.17
C GLY A 681 45.53 -4.67 10.05
N MET A 682 46.88 -4.63 9.98
CA MET A 682 47.64 -3.81 10.93
C MET A 682 47.45 -2.31 10.70
N VAL A 683 47.62 -1.51 11.75
CA VAL A 683 47.43 -0.05 11.73
C VAL A 683 48.59 0.62 11.02
N SER A 684 48.28 1.50 10.06
CA SER A 684 49.29 2.31 9.42
C SER A 684 49.69 3.49 10.30
N THR A 685 50.95 3.56 10.74
CA THR A 685 51.50 4.73 11.44
C THR A 685 51.49 5.99 10.56
N ARG A 686 51.59 5.81 9.24
CA ARG A 686 51.54 6.91 8.25
C ARG A 686 50.12 7.47 8.02
N TYR A 687 49.10 6.60 8.08
CA TYR A 687 47.72 6.98 7.73
C TYR A 687 46.79 7.07 8.94
N GLY A 688 47.26 6.70 10.14
CA GLY A 688 46.48 6.76 11.39
C GLY A 688 45.23 5.87 11.38
N LYS A 689 45.14 4.87 10.49
CA LYS A 689 43.93 4.06 10.26
C LYS A 689 44.26 2.57 10.28
N SER A 690 43.38 1.79 10.90
CA SER A 690 43.42 0.32 10.85
C SER A 690 43.05 -0.17 9.45
N MET A 691 43.86 -1.07 8.90
CA MET A 691 43.54 -1.73 7.64
C MET A 691 42.61 -2.94 7.82
N ALA A 692 42.26 -3.28 9.06
CA ALA A 692 41.34 -4.38 9.37
C ALA A 692 39.88 -4.05 9.03
N LYS A 693 39.55 -2.75 9.06
CA LYS A 693 38.21 -2.21 8.82
C LYS A 693 38.23 -1.38 7.54
N PRO A 694 37.30 -1.60 6.60
CA PRO A 694 37.26 -0.80 5.39
C PRO A 694 36.90 0.65 5.72
N ALA A 695 37.64 1.61 5.16
CA ALA A 695 37.17 2.98 5.08
C ALA A 695 36.08 3.06 4.00
N GLY A 696 35.06 3.89 4.21
CA GLY A 696 33.75 3.81 3.56
C GLY A 696 33.69 3.85 2.04
N GLY A 697 34.78 4.13 1.32
CA GLY A 697 34.72 4.25 -0.13
C GLY A 697 33.75 5.35 -0.52
N HIS A 698 32.82 5.01 -1.41
CA HIS A 698 31.72 5.89 -1.78
C HIS A 698 30.57 5.95 -0.75
N PHE A 699 30.66 5.17 0.31
CA PHE A 699 29.72 5.10 1.43
C PHE A 699 30.40 5.56 2.73
N GLY A 700 31.26 6.57 2.76
CA GLY A 700 31.72 7.18 4.03
C GLY A 700 32.99 8.02 3.98
N VAL A 701 33.63 8.25 5.13
CA VAL A 701 34.76 9.20 5.32
C VAL A 701 36.06 8.66 4.70
N SER A 702 36.11 8.68 3.37
CA SER A 702 37.33 8.48 2.57
C SER A 702 38.20 9.73 2.61
N ALA A 703 39.49 9.61 2.28
CA ALA A 703 40.34 10.77 2.07
C ALA A 703 39.81 11.62 0.89
N THR A 704 39.97 12.95 0.96
CA THR A 704 39.64 13.85 -0.14
C THR A 704 40.36 13.40 -1.42
N MET A 705 39.61 13.22 -2.51
CA MET A 705 40.19 12.85 -3.79
C MET A 705 41.03 14.00 -4.34
N GLY A 706 42.24 13.71 -4.81
CA GLY A 706 43.13 14.69 -5.44
C GLY A 706 42.79 15.02 -6.90
N THR A 707 41.66 14.52 -7.42
CA THR A 707 41.20 14.72 -8.80
C THR A 707 39.77 15.24 -8.81
N THR A 708 39.41 16.07 -9.79
CA THR A 708 38.03 16.54 -9.97
C THR A 708 37.09 15.38 -10.30
N VAL A 709 35.96 15.31 -9.60
CA VAL A 709 34.90 14.32 -9.81
C VAL A 709 33.70 15.00 -10.46
N SER A 710 33.16 14.42 -11.54
CA SER A 710 32.06 14.99 -12.34
C SER A 710 30.66 14.58 -11.86
N GLY A 711 30.56 13.64 -10.91
CA GLY A 711 29.29 13.18 -10.34
C GLY A 711 29.45 12.53 -8.96
N SER A 712 28.34 12.38 -8.24
CA SER A 712 28.30 11.73 -6.92
C SER A 712 27.28 10.60 -6.93
N ILE A 713 27.57 9.52 -6.20
CA ILE A 713 26.62 8.41 -6.01
C ILE A 713 25.66 8.66 -4.84
N ASN A 714 25.89 9.70 -4.03
CA ASN A 714 25.05 10.10 -2.89
C ASN A 714 24.73 8.96 -1.92
N GLY A 715 25.69 8.06 -1.65
CA GLY A 715 25.49 6.93 -0.73
C GLY A 715 24.37 5.97 -1.17
N LEU A 716 24.16 5.81 -2.48
CA LEU A 716 23.23 4.84 -3.08
C LEU A 716 23.97 3.68 -3.73
N CYS A 717 23.37 2.48 -3.72
CA CYS A 717 23.88 1.34 -4.50
C CYS A 717 23.51 1.45 -5.99
N THR A 718 22.36 2.02 -6.31
CA THR A 718 21.73 1.98 -7.64
C THR A 718 22.38 2.76 -8.78
N PRO A 719 23.23 3.79 -8.54
CA PRO A 719 24.07 4.36 -9.60
C PRO A 719 25.04 3.35 -10.21
N CYS A 720 25.39 2.31 -9.45
CA CYS A 720 26.28 1.24 -9.89
C CYS A 720 25.49 -0.05 -10.16
N HIS A 721 24.66 -0.46 -9.20
CA HIS A 721 23.94 -1.72 -9.20
C HIS A 721 22.49 -1.55 -9.65
N ASP A 722 22.11 -2.09 -10.81
CA ASP A 722 20.70 -2.25 -11.14
C ASP A 722 20.21 -3.64 -10.68
N PRO A 723 19.38 -3.73 -9.63
CA PRO A 723 18.89 -5.02 -9.15
C PRO A 723 17.97 -5.71 -10.15
N HIS A 724 17.28 -4.95 -11.01
CA HIS A 724 16.39 -5.50 -12.03
C HIS A 724 17.18 -6.19 -13.12
N GLY A 725 18.34 -5.64 -13.47
CA GLY A 725 19.26 -6.29 -14.39
C GLY A 725 20.03 -5.33 -15.28
N VAL A 726 20.75 -5.91 -16.22
CA VAL A 726 21.68 -5.22 -17.10
C VAL A 726 21.03 -4.99 -18.45
N SER A 727 21.07 -3.77 -18.95
CA SER A 727 20.70 -3.43 -20.33
C SER A 727 21.93 -3.00 -21.12
N GLN A 728 21.88 -3.15 -22.45
CA GLN A 728 22.91 -2.60 -23.31
C GLN A 728 22.69 -1.08 -23.49
N ASN A 729 23.71 -0.29 -23.17
CA ASN A 729 23.69 1.16 -23.34
C ASN A 729 25.09 1.63 -23.78
N THR A 730 25.18 2.27 -24.94
CA THR A 730 26.46 2.67 -25.56
C THR A 730 27.31 3.62 -24.70
N THR A 731 26.69 4.36 -23.78
CA THR A 731 27.37 5.33 -22.91
C THR A 731 27.81 4.73 -21.58
N LYS A 732 27.04 3.79 -21.02
CA LYS A 732 27.21 3.31 -19.64
C LYS A 732 27.56 1.82 -19.53
N VAL A 733 27.03 1.01 -20.44
CA VAL A 733 27.12 -0.47 -20.48
C VAL A 733 27.22 -0.94 -21.94
N ALA A 734 28.32 -0.63 -22.63
CA ALA A 734 28.42 -0.87 -24.08
C ALA A 734 28.25 -2.36 -24.45
N ASN A 735 28.69 -3.26 -23.57
CA ASN A 735 28.49 -4.70 -23.69
C ASN A 735 27.96 -5.28 -22.36
N PRO A 736 26.74 -5.84 -22.34
CA PRO A 736 26.11 -6.31 -21.10
C PRO A 736 26.82 -7.49 -20.46
N VAL A 737 27.58 -8.31 -21.21
CA VAL A 737 28.36 -9.47 -20.70
C VAL A 737 29.29 -9.07 -19.56
N TYR A 738 29.81 -7.86 -19.65
CA TYR A 738 30.71 -7.28 -18.67
C TYR A 738 29.91 -6.63 -17.51
N GLY A 739 28.60 -6.46 -17.69
CA GLY A 739 27.71 -5.66 -16.85
C GLY A 739 26.92 -6.42 -15.80
N VAL A 740 27.18 -7.71 -15.61
CA VAL A 740 26.43 -8.49 -14.63
C VAL A 740 26.93 -8.32 -13.19
N PRO A 741 26.05 -8.04 -12.22
CA PRO A 741 24.95 -7.06 -12.19
C PRO A 741 25.47 -5.75 -11.54
N LEU A 742 26.46 -5.21 -12.23
CA LEU A 742 27.23 -4.00 -11.95
C LEU A 742 27.46 -3.60 -10.50
N LEU A 743 28.40 -4.33 -9.90
CA LEU A 743 29.67 -3.78 -9.40
C LEU A 743 30.04 -4.12 -7.96
N LYS A 744 30.27 -5.41 -7.69
CA LYS A 744 31.29 -5.75 -6.68
C LYS A 744 32.70 -5.72 -7.31
N GLY A 745 33.09 -4.57 -7.89
CA GLY A 745 34.51 -4.25 -8.18
C GLY A 745 34.98 -3.92 -9.61
N THR A 746 34.15 -3.38 -10.51
CA THR A 746 34.29 -3.23 -12.00
C THR A 746 34.13 -4.51 -12.79
N TRP A 747 33.70 -4.38 -14.06
CA TRP A 747 33.21 -5.38 -15.02
C TRP A 747 34.04 -6.66 -15.18
N LEU A 748 35.24 -6.66 -14.58
CA LEU A 748 36.24 -7.72 -14.61
C LEU A 748 36.65 -8.18 -13.19
N THR A 749 35.94 -7.74 -12.13
CA THR A 749 36.12 -7.90 -10.66
C THR A 749 37.54 -8.15 -10.12
N SER A 750 38.54 -7.63 -10.82
CA SER A 750 39.93 -8.11 -10.91
C SER A 750 39.99 -9.53 -11.45
N PRO A 751 40.56 -9.75 -12.64
CA PRO A 751 40.93 -11.10 -13.09
C PRO A 751 42.17 -11.64 -12.36
N TYR A 752 42.86 -10.77 -11.62
CA TYR A 752 44.06 -11.07 -10.87
C TYR A 752 43.76 -11.85 -9.59
N ALA A 753 44.65 -12.80 -9.30
CA ALA A 753 44.77 -13.42 -7.99
C ALA A 753 44.91 -12.34 -6.89
N GLU A 754 44.50 -12.65 -5.67
CA GLU A 754 44.75 -11.78 -4.53
C GLU A 754 46.27 -11.66 -4.28
N ASP A 755 46.78 -10.42 -4.27
CA ASP A 755 48.18 -10.15 -3.96
C ASP A 755 48.51 -10.50 -2.51
N VAL A 756 49.60 -11.24 -2.34
CA VAL A 756 50.05 -11.76 -1.05
C VAL A 756 51.54 -11.56 -0.92
N ALA A 757 52.00 -10.82 0.10
CA ALA A 757 53.44 -10.82 0.38
C ALA A 757 53.88 -12.18 0.93
N PRO A 758 55.11 -12.62 0.59
CA PRO A 758 55.70 -13.81 1.19
C PRO A 758 55.78 -13.65 2.72
N ALA A 759 55.55 -14.77 3.42
CA ALA A 759 55.51 -14.82 4.88
C ALA A 759 56.84 -15.25 5.53
N ASN A 760 57.80 -15.78 4.77
CA ASN A 760 59.04 -16.37 5.27
C ASN A 760 60.29 -15.87 4.53
N THR A 761 61.43 -15.81 5.24
CA THR A 761 62.76 -15.38 4.76
C THR A 761 63.43 -16.35 3.80
N ASN A 762 63.00 -17.61 3.79
CA ASN A 762 63.57 -18.72 3.03
C ASN A 762 62.74 -19.15 1.81
N ARG A 763 61.71 -18.39 1.41
CA ARG A 763 61.07 -18.59 0.09
C ARG A 763 62.04 -18.15 -1.00
N SER A 764 62.62 -19.12 -1.70
CA SER A 764 63.57 -18.91 -2.79
C SER A 764 62.96 -18.04 -3.91
N ARG A 765 63.74 -17.07 -4.42
CA ARG A 765 63.39 -16.08 -5.45
C ARG A 765 64.56 -15.88 -6.43
N GLY A 766 64.34 -16.19 -7.70
CA GLY A 766 65.21 -15.94 -8.85
C GLY A 766 65.89 -17.20 -9.35
N GLY A 767 65.63 -17.58 -10.60
CA GLY A 767 66.43 -18.59 -11.32
C GLY A 767 67.62 -17.94 -12.02
N GLY A 768 68.77 -18.61 -12.01
CA GLY A 768 70.01 -18.16 -12.63
C GLY A 768 71.17 -19.12 -12.35
N SER A 769 72.30 -18.93 -13.04
CA SER A 769 73.47 -19.85 -13.00
C SER A 769 74.16 -20.02 -11.64
N ARG A 770 73.69 -19.34 -10.58
CA ARG A 770 74.27 -19.36 -9.23
C ARG A 770 73.30 -19.78 -8.11
N GLU A 771 72.17 -20.37 -8.48
CA GLU A 771 71.17 -20.91 -7.56
C GLU A 771 71.77 -21.77 -6.43
N ASN A 772 72.75 -22.61 -6.77
CA ASN A 772 73.39 -23.56 -5.85
C ASN A 772 74.40 -22.91 -4.88
N THR A 773 74.67 -21.61 -5.03
CA THR A 773 75.60 -20.85 -4.16
C THR A 773 74.89 -19.90 -3.20
N LEU A 774 73.55 -19.90 -3.21
CA LEU A 774 72.75 -19.16 -2.24
C LEU A 774 72.58 -20.01 -0.96
N PRO A 775 72.64 -19.42 0.25
CA PRO A 775 72.47 -20.19 1.49
C PRO A 775 71.06 -20.78 1.58
N GLY A 776 70.95 -22.11 1.66
CA GLY A 776 69.70 -22.86 1.70
C GLY A 776 69.49 -23.71 0.43
N VAL A 777 69.05 -24.96 0.60
CA VAL A 777 68.91 -25.97 -0.46
C VAL A 777 68.02 -25.47 -1.62
N GLY A 778 68.56 -25.34 -2.84
CA GLY A 778 67.78 -25.09 -4.08
C GLY A 778 67.25 -23.65 -4.26
N GLY A 779 68.15 -22.67 -4.24
CA GLY A 779 67.89 -21.22 -4.21
C GLY A 779 67.24 -20.55 -5.43
N GLY A 780 66.30 -21.20 -6.12
CA GLY A 780 65.59 -20.70 -7.31
C GLY A 780 64.18 -20.21 -6.96
N SER A 781 63.64 -19.23 -7.70
CA SER A 781 62.25 -18.76 -7.50
C SER A 781 61.26 -19.90 -7.41
N ASP A 782 60.42 -19.89 -6.38
CA ASP A 782 59.10 -20.50 -6.49
C ASP A 782 58.24 -19.60 -7.43
N PRO A 783 57.82 -20.08 -8.61
CA PRO A 783 56.93 -19.34 -9.52
C PRO A 783 55.55 -19.02 -8.89
N LEU A 784 55.25 -19.56 -7.70
CA LEU A 784 53.98 -19.37 -6.98
C LEU A 784 53.81 -18.00 -6.27
N TYR A 785 54.62 -16.98 -6.59
CA TYR A 785 54.36 -15.63 -6.10
C TYR A 785 53.16 -15.00 -6.83
N ASN A 786 52.13 -14.60 -6.07
CA ASN A 786 50.94 -13.91 -6.58
C ASN A 786 51.26 -12.44 -6.92
N ILE A 787 52.02 -12.22 -8.00
CA ILE A 787 52.13 -10.92 -8.68
C ILE A 787 51.37 -10.97 -10.00
N ASP A 788 50.81 -9.84 -10.39
CA ASP A 788 49.91 -9.72 -11.55
C ASP A 788 50.48 -10.25 -12.85
N GLN A 789 51.78 -10.10 -13.04
CA GLN A 789 52.50 -10.55 -14.23
C GLN A 789 52.30 -12.07 -14.47
N ASN A 790 52.11 -12.85 -13.41
CA ASN A 790 51.95 -14.30 -13.46
C ASN A 790 50.49 -14.75 -13.65
N THR A 791 49.51 -13.84 -13.51
CA THR A 791 48.07 -14.20 -13.52
C THR A 791 47.59 -14.71 -14.88
N PHE A 792 48.09 -14.12 -15.97
CA PHE A 792 47.59 -14.43 -17.33
C PHE A 792 48.48 -15.40 -18.10
N GLN A 793 49.53 -15.91 -17.49
CA GLN A 793 50.47 -16.81 -18.15
C GLN A 793 49.91 -18.23 -18.17
N ALA A 794 50.20 -18.97 -19.24
CA ALA A 794 49.94 -20.39 -19.28
C ALA A 794 50.94 -21.11 -18.38
N ASP A 795 50.41 -21.94 -17.49
CA ASP A 795 51.13 -23.01 -16.78
C ASP A 795 52.00 -22.64 -15.55
N ARG A 796 51.67 -23.24 -14.39
CA ARG A 796 52.46 -23.26 -13.14
C ARG A 796 53.29 -24.54 -12.99
N THR A 797 53.19 -25.48 -13.94
CA THR A 797 53.69 -26.86 -13.80
C THR A 797 55.17 -27.04 -14.12
N HIS A 798 55.98 -25.98 -14.09
CA HIS A 798 57.43 -26.15 -13.97
C HIS A 798 57.79 -26.71 -12.59
N LEU A 799 57.47 -27.99 -12.38
CA LEU A 799 57.98 -28.82 -11.31
C LEU A 799 59.50 -28.94 -11.49
N PRO A 800 60.29 -28.70 -10.42
CA PRO A 800 61.71 -28.35 -10.50
C PRO A 800 62.66 -29.56 -10.63
N ALA A 801 62.33 -30.57 -11.43
CA ALA A 801 63.03 -31.87 -11.36
C ALA A 801 64.11 -32.13 -12.42
N THR A 802 64.03 -31.62 -13.67
CA THR A 802 64.83 -32.22 -14.76
C THR A 802 65.60 -31.27 -15.69
N VAL A 803 65.70 -29.97 -15.40
CA VAL A 803 66.50 -29.04 -16.23
C VAL A 803 67.75 -28.52 -15.46
N PRO A 804 68.99 -28.82 -15.91
CA PRO A 804 70.24 -28.47 -15.20
C PRO A 804 70.56 -26.97 -15.09
N SER A 805 69.82 -26.10 -15.76
CA SER A 805 69.86 -24.66 -15.53
C SER A 805 68.43 -24.20 -15.28
N ARG A 806 68.14 -23.72 -14.07
CA ARG A 806 66.86 -23.08 -13.74
C ARG A 806 66.81 -21.69 -14.36
N THR A 807 66.75 -21.66 -15.69
CA THR A 807 66.34 -20.50 -16.49
C THR A 807 64.93 -20.17 -16.04
N PHE A 808 64.64 -18.89 -15.82
CA PHE A 808 63.25 -18.43 -15.71
C PHE A 808 62.47 -19.08 -16.87
N GLY A 809 61.41 -19.83 -16.56
CA GLY A 809 60.56 -20.42 -17.59
C GLY A 809 60.24 -19.32 -18.58
N LEU A 810 60.54 -19.55 -19.85
CA LEU A 810 60.22 -18.62 -20.92
C LEU A 810 58.76 -18.20 -20.72
N PHE A 811 58.48 -16.90 -20.63
CA PHE A 811 57.11 -16.44 -20.70
C PHE A 811 56.55 -16.91 -22.05
N GLY A 812 55.78 -18.00 -22.05
CA GLY A 812 55.35 -18.68 -23.27
C GLY A 812 54.39 -17.85 -24.13
N THR A 813 53.96 -16.69 -23.62
CA THR A 813 52.98 -15.78 -24.22
C THR A 813 53.49 -14.34 -24.18
N SER A 814 53.31 -13.61 -25.29
CA SER A 814 53.69 -12.20 -25.41
C SER A 814 52.93 -11.31 -24.43
N ALA A 815 53.58 -10.26 -23.90
CA ALA A 815 52.96 -9.32 -22.98
C ALA A 815 51.69 -8.65 -23.57
N VAL A 816 51.68 -8.38 -24.89
CA VAL A 816 50.55 -7.72 -25.59
C VAL A 816 49.28 -8.55 -25.61
N THR A 817 49.36 -9.84 -25.32
CA THR A 817 48.21 -10.74 -25.32
C THR A 817 47.71 -11.08 -23.91
N LEU A 818 48.37 -10.61 -22.84
CA LEU A 818 48.01 -10.97 -21.46
C LEU A 818 46.74 -10.25 -20.96
N GLN A 819 46.55 -8.98 -21.35
CA GLN A 819 45.38 -8.17 -20.99
C GLN A 819 45.03 -7.19 -22.14
N THR A 820 44.01 -7.54 -22.94
CA THR A 820 43.63 -6.83 -24.18
C THR A 820 42.41 -5.90 -24.06
N GLN A 821 41.77 -5.81 -22.89
CA GLN A 821 40.53 -5.08 -22.66
C GLN A 821 40.82 -3.62 -22.36
N THR A 822 40.21 -2.75 -23.17
CA THR A 822 40.37 -1.30 -23.06
C THR A 822 39.58 -0.71 -21.88
N SER A 823 39.88 0.53 -21.54
CA SER A 823 39.10 1.33 -20.56
C SER A 823 37.62 1.49 -20.93
N ALA A 824 37.24 1.46 -22.20
CA ALA A 824 35.84 1.48 -22.62
C ALA A 824 35.05 0.25 -22.13
N THR A 825 35.74 -0.89 -21.98
CA THR A 825 35.13 -2.13 -21.46
C THR A 825 35.33 -2.28 -19.95
N SER A 826 36.50 -1.87 -19.43
CA SER A 826 36.88 -2.10 -18.02
C SER A 826 36.53 -0.95 -17.06
N GLY A 827 36.33 0.27 -17.59
CA GLY A 827 36.03 1.49 -16.85
C GLY A 827 34.53 1.74 -16.65
N GLY A 828 33.70 1.49 -17.68
CA GLY A 828 32.23 1.61 -17.66
C GLY A 828 31.65 2.73 -16.78
N LEU A 829 30.75 2.39 -15.84
CA LEU A 829 30.09 3.36 -14.93
C LEU A 829 31.04 4.20 -14.08
N CYS A 830 32.29 3.76 -13.83
CA CYS A 830 33.23 4.58 -13.06
C CYS A 830 33.58 5.86 -13.82
N LEU A 831 33.69 5.79 -15.15
CA LEU A 831 34.06 6.93 -15.99
C LEU A 831 32.93 7.95 -16.17
N THR A 832 31.70 7.65 -15.70
CA THR A 832 30.62 8.64 -15.68
C THR A 832 30.75 9.65 -14.54
N CYS A 833 31.52 9.33 -13.50
CA CYS A 833 31.81 10.23 -12.38
C CYS A 833 33.30 10.59 -12.30
N HIS A 834 34.17 9.72 -12.84
CA HIS A 834 35.61 9.92 -12.87
C HIS A 834 36.07 10.07 -14.33
N ASN A 835 36.08 11.31 -14.82
CA ASN A 835 36.47 11.58 -16.20
C ASN A 835 37.96 11.24 -16.43
N GLN A 836 38.27 10.51 -17.51
CA GLN A 836 39.65 10.13 -17.84
C GLN A 836 40.60 11.35 -17.90
N SER A 837 40.16 12.47 -18.46
CA SER A 837 40.97 13.71 -18.54
C SER A 837 41.36 14.28 -17.17
N ALA A 838 40.58 14.04 -16.12
CA ALA A 838 40.90 14.49 -14.75
C ALA A 838 41.84 13.52 -14.01
N ILE A 839 41.88 12.25 -14.43
CA ILE A 839 42.59 11.16 -13.75
C ILE A 839 43.94 10.86 -14.43
N ALA A 840 43.97 10.97 -15.76
CA ALA A 840 45.09 10.73 -16.65
C ALA A 840 45.12 11.80 -17.75
N PRO A 841 45.42 13.08 -17.41
CA PRO A 841 45.33 14.21 -18.34
C PRO A 841 46.22 14.07 -19.58
N ASN A 842 47.27 13.25 -19.52
CA ASN A 842 48.21 13.02 -20.63
C ASN A 842 47.99 11.65 -21.30
N ALA A 843 46.79 11.09 -21.24
CA ALA A 843 46.51 9.82 -21.91
C ALA A 843 46.76 9.94 -23.43
N GLY A 844 47.55 9.02 -23.99
CA GLY A 844 47.97 9.08 -25.40
C GLY A 844 49.00 10.17 -25.77
N GLY A 845 49.45 11.00 -24.81
CA GLY A 845 50.42 12.09 -25.02
C GLY A 845 51.81 11.84 -24.43
N THR A 846 52.53 12.91 -24.09
CA THR A 846 53.85 12.83 -23.43
C THR A 846 53.73 12.17 -22.06
N ALA A 847 54.65 11.23 -21.77
CA ALA A 847 54.72 10.53 -20.49
C ALA A 847 54.69 11.49 -19.29
N PRO A 848 53.73 11.36 -18.34
CA PRO A 848 53.76 12.10 -17.08
C PRO A 848 55.05 11.83 -16.32
N THR A 849 55.46 12.80 -15.48
CA THR A 849 56.61 12.67 -14.59
C THR A 849 56.58 11.35 -13.81
N TRP A 850 57.76 10.74 -13.68
CA TRP A 850 57.95 9.50 -12.97
C TRP A 850 57.38 9.55 -11.53
N LYS A 851 56.77 8.46 -11.08
CA LYS A 851 56.18 8.30 -9.73
C LYS A 851 54.92 9.13 -9.40
N THR A 852 54.28 9.76 -10.37
CA THR A 852 53.00 10.48 -10.18
C THR A 852 51.77 9.57 -10.32
N THR A 853 50.62 9.97 -9.76
CA THR A 853 49.34 9.27 -9.92
C THR A 853 48.93 9.14 -11.39
N SER A 854 49.11 10.19 -12.20
CA SER A 854 48.83 10.17 -13.64
C SER A 854 49.66 9.13 -14.38
N ARG A 855 50.93 8.93 -13.98
CA ARG A 855 51.78 7.87 -14.54
C ARG A 855 51.24 6.46 -14.23
N ILE A 856 50.64 6.27 -13.05
CA ILE A 856 49.98 5.02 -12.67
C ILE A 856 48.73 4.81 -13.50
N HIS A 857 47.90 5.83 -13.71
CA HIS A 857 46.70 5.67 -14.53
C HIS A 857 47.02 5.36 -16.00
N ASN A 858 48.18 5.78 -16.53
CA ASN A 858 48.64 5.37 -17.85
C ASN A 858 48.98 3.86 -17.96
N THR A 859 48.94 3.11 -16.85
CA THR A 859 49.00 1.63 -16.85
C THR A 859 47.68 0.99 -17.28
N VAL A 860 46.57 1.75 -17.29
CA VAL A 860 45.30 1.26 -17.83
C VAL A 860 45.45 1.00 -19.32
N THR A 861 45.06 -0.20 -19.76
CA THR A 861 45.19 -0.61 -21.17
C THR A 861 44.59 0.44 -22.11
N GLY A 862 45.43 0.98 -22.99
CA GLY A 862 45.07 2.01 -23.98
C GLY A 862 45.23 3.47 -23.51
N TRP A 863 45.74 3.74 -22.30
CA TRP A 863 45.97 5.12 -21.82
C TRP A 863 47.42 5.62 -22.01
N GLY A 864 48.42 4.74 -22.17
CA GLY A 864 49.82 5.12 -22.46
C GLY A 864 50.10 5.35 -23.95
N SER A 865 51.03 6.25 -24.30
CA SER A 865 51.42 6.51 -25.70
C SER A 865 52.50 5.53 -26.22
N THR A 866 52.44 5.22 -27.51
CA THR A 866 53.32 4.28 -28.23
C THR A 866 54.67 4.86 -28.66
N SER A 867 54.91 6.17 -28.47
CA SER A 867 56.08 6.87 -29.01
C SER A 867 56.98 7.55 -27.96
N THR A 868 56.58 7.58 -26.69
CA THR A 868 57.43 8.03 -25.58
C THR A 868 57.79 6.81 -24.72
N GLY A 869 58.87 6.82 -23.93
CA GLY A 869 59.45 5.67 -23.22
C GLY A 869 58.54 4.80 -22.30
N ASN A 870 57.22 5.01 -22.32
CA ASN A 870 56.16 4.16 -21.77
C ASN A 870 55.44 3.26 -22.80
N ALA A 871 55.75 3.36 -24.08
CA ALA A 871 55.16 2.58 -25.18
C ALA A 871 55.18 1.07 -24.94
N GLY A 872 56.12 0.60 -24.12
CA GLY A 872 56.31 -0.79 -23.74
C GLY A 872 55.63 -1.24 -22.46
N ASN A 873 54.73 -0.46 -21.84
CA ASN A 873 54.13 -0.84 -20.53
C ASN A 873 53.07 -1.96 -20.61
N VAL A 874 53.22 -2.85 -21.57
CA VAL A 874 52.28 -3.90 -21.90
C VAL A 874 52.24 -4.98 -20.81
N VAL A 875 53.37 -5.20 -20.14
CA VAL A 875 53.51 -6.14 -19.00
C VAL A 875 52.83 -5.65 -17.71
N HIS A 876 52.47 -4.36 -17.62
CA HIS A 876 51.67 -3.80 -16.53
C HIS A 876 50.39 -3.13 -17.05
N SER A 877 49.81 -3.69 -18.11
CA SER A 877 48.48 -3.34 -18.57
C SER A 877 47.44 -3.82 -17.55
N TYR A 878 46.83 -2.87 -16.83
CA TYR A 878 45.87 -3.15 -15.76
C TYR A 878 44.46 -2.69 -16.10
N THR A 879 43.48 -3.34 -15.48
CA THR A 879 42.10 -2.83 -15.44
C THR A 879 41.90 -1.98 -14.19
N CYS A 880 40.93 -1.04 -14.21
CA CYS A 880 40.64 -0.21 -13.04
C CYS A 880 40.38 -1.04 -11.77
N SER A 881 39.76 -2.22 -11.90
CA SER A 881 39.46 -3.15 -10.80
C SER A 881 40.67 -3.76 -10.07
N LYS A 882 41.85 -3.71 -10.69
CA LYS A 882 43.09 -4.15 -10.05
C LYS A 882 43.42 -3.23 -8.88
N CYS A 883 43.25 -1.92 -9.09
CA CYS A 883 43.58 -0.89 -8.11
C CYS A 883 42.36 -0.51 -7.26
N HIS A 884 41.20 -0.33 -7.87
CA HIS A 884 40.05 0.28 -7.20
C HIS A 884 39.00 -0.74 -6.80
N ALA A 885 38.52 -0.63 -5.56
CA ALA A 885 37.33 -1.29 -5.06
C ALA A 885 36.29 -0.21 -4.71
N PRO A 886 35.07 -0.23 -5.30
CA PRO A 886 34.08 0.83 -5.09
C PRO A 886 33.62 0.99 -3.64
N HIS A 887 33.50 -0.10 -2.89
CA HIS A 887 32.95 -0.10 -1.54
C HIS A 887 33.98 0.14 -0.43
N VAL A 888 35.28 -0.03 -0.73
CA VAL A 888 36.33 0.03 0.29
C VAL A 888 37.48 0.91 -0.19
N SER A 889 37.78 2.00 0.54
CA SER A 889 38.73 3.03 0.09
C SER A 889 40.20 2.77 0.43
N GLN A 890 40.60 1.51 0.53
CA GLN A 890 42.00 1.16 0.78
C GLN A 890 42.47 0.31 -0.39
N LEU A 891 43.70 0.48 -0.86
CA LEU A 891 44.31 -0.23 -1.99
C LEU A 891 44.93 -1.56 -1.50
N PRO A 892 44.20 -2.59 -1.02
CA PRO A 892 44.83 -3.75 -0.36
C PRO A 892 45.37 -4.72 -1.42
N ARG A 893 45.14 -4.40 -2.69
CA ARG A 893 45.41 -5.21 -3.86
C ARG A 893 46.71 -4.85 -4.54
N LEU A 894 47.25 -3.64 -4.41
CA LEU A 894 48.31 -3.28 -5.36
C LEU A 894 49.68 -3.75 -4.93
N MET A 895 50.12 -3.51 -3.70
CA MET A 895 51.53 -3.72 -3.39
C MET A 895 51.72 -3.98 -1.92
N VAL A 896 51.86 -5.26 -1.56
CA VAL A 896 52.33 -5.65 -0.24
C VAL A 896 53.85 -5.47 -0.12
N THR A 897 54.53 -5.19 -1.24
CA THR A 897 56.00 -5.12 -1.31
C THR A 897 56.45 -3.96 -2.17
N ASN A 898 57.28 -3.07 -1.62
CA ASN A 898 58.01 -2.10 -2.42
C ASN A 898 59.08 -2.84 -3.24
N CYS A 899 58.86 -3.00 -4.55
CA CYS A 899 59.76 -3.74 -5.45
C CYS A 899 61.14 -3.10 -5.60
N LEU A 900 61.32 -1.85 -5.13
CA LEU A 900 62.57 -1.11 -5.15
C LEU A 900 63.28 -1.06 -3.78
N ASP A 901 62.63 -1.53 -2.71
CA ASP A 901 63.22 -1.59 -1.37
C ASP A 901 64.14 -2.81 -1.28
N VAL A 902 65.45 -2.58 -1.33
CA VAL A 902 66.42 -3.66 -1.25
C VAL A 902 66.59 -4.19 0.17
N LYS A 903 66.06 -3.51 1.20
CA LYS A 903 66.18 -3.87 2.62
C LYS A 903 65.06 -4.82 3.08
N HIS A 904 63.98 -4.98 2.30
CA HIS A 904 62.85 -5.87 2.62
C HIS A 904 62.52 -6.85 1.48
N ARG A 905 62.13 -8.07 1.85
CA ARG A 905 61.59 -9.13 0.98
C ARG A 905 60.17 -9.42 1.40
N GLY A 906 59.23 -8.57 0.98
CA GLY A 906 57.86 -8.65 1.47
C GLY A 906 57.75 -8.33 2.95
N ARG A 907 57.23 -9.25 3.77
CA ARG A 907 57.01 -9.00 5.21
C ARG A 907 58.25 -9.20 6.08
N VAL A 908 59.42 -9.45 5.49
CA VAL A 908 60.65 -9.79 6.20
C VAL A 908 61.82 -8.95 5.73
N ALA A 909 62.75 -8.63 6.64
CA ALA A 909 64.00 -7.95 6.30
C ALA A 909 64.87 -8.85 5.39
N SER A 910 65.40 -8.28 4.31
CA SER A 910 66.17 -9.00 3.29
C SER A 910 67.69 -9.00 3.54
N GLY A 911 68.17 -8.08 4.40
CA GLY A 911 69.58 -7.83 4.66
C GLY A 911 70.36 -7.18 3.51
N GLY A 912 69.69 -6.67 2.46
CA GLY A 912 70.36 -6.05 1.31
C GLY A 912 70.92 -4.65 1.59
N THR A 913 72.12 -4.37 1.08
CA THR A 913 72.78 -3.05 1.17
C THR A 913 72.94 -2.42 -0.23
N VAL A 914 72.68 -1.11 -0.34
CA VAL A 914 72.91 -0.32 -1.57
C VAL A 914 74.30 0.32 -1.48
N ALA A 915 75.14 0.19 -2.52
CA ALA A 915 76.38 0.94 -2.62
C ALA A 915 76.09 2.43 -2.89
N ALA A 916 76.66 3.35 -2.10
CA ALA A 916 76.51 4.78 -2.33
C ALA A 916 77.18 5.17 -3.67
N THR A 917 76.40 5.71 -4.61
CA THR A 917 76.87 6.19 -5.91
C THR A 917 76.21 7.53 -6.23
N ALA A 918 76.76 8.33 -7.15
CA ALA A 918 76.15 9.59 -7.59
C ALA A 918 74.71 9.32 -8.10
N GLY A 919 73.71 9.89 -7.42
CA GLY A 919 72.28 9.65 -7.69
C GLY A 919 71.59 8.57 -6.82
N ASN A 920 72.34 7.81 -6.02
CA ASN A 920 71.83 6.82 -5.06
C ASN A 920 72.47 7.02 -3.67
N ASN A 921 71.79 7.75 -2.78
CA ASN A 921 72.20 7.88 -1.38
C ASN A 921 71.31 7.01 -0.47
N PRO A 922 71.84 5.95 0.16
CA PRO A 922 71.07 5.01 0.99
C PRO A 922 70.42 5.62 2.24
N THR A 923 70.94 6.75 2.75
CA THR A 923 70.42 7.43 3.96
C THR A 923 69.25 8.36 3.64
N THR A 924 69.25 9.00 2.47
CA THR A 924 68.15 9.88 2.04
C THR A 924 67.04 9.13 1.28
N ASN A 925 67.35 7.94 0.75
CA ASN A 925 66.42 7.18 -0.11
C ASN A 925 65.68 6.04 0.62
N ASN A 926 65.75 5.95 1.95
CA ASN A 926 65.09 4.91 2.77
C ASN A 926 65.31 3.44 2.29
N GLY A 927 66.41 3.13 1.59
CA GLY A 927 66.66 1.80 1.03
C GLY A 927 66.12 1.56 -0.39
N ASN A 928 65.52 2.57 -1.03
CA ASN A 928 65.05 2.50 -2.41
C ASN A 928 66.16 2.80 -3.44
N MET A 929 66.21 2.03 -4.53
CA MET A 929 67.08 2.35 -5.68
C MET A 929 66.46 3.46 -6.55
N MET A 930 67.23 4.52 -6.82
CA MET A 930 66.83 5.69 -7.61
C MET A 930 67.42 5.69 -9.03
N ALA A 931 68.60 5.08 -9.23
CA ALA A 931 69.22 4.84 -10.53
C ALA A 931 69.84 3.44 -10.59
N ALA A 932 69.59 2.69 -11.67
CA ALA A 932 70.07 1.32 -11.83
C ALA A 932 71.39 1.24 -12.65
N THR A 933 72.30 2.17 -12.42
CA THR A 933 73.62 2.19 -13.07
C THR A 933 74.68 1.36 -12.33
N ALA A 934 74.42 0.93 -11.09
CA ALA A 934 75.41 0.23 -10.28
C ALA A 934 75.30 -1.30 -10.38
N ILE A 935 76.35 -1.93 -10.93
CA ILE A 935 76.61 -3.37 -10.88
C ILE A 935 76.94 -3.76 -9.44
N THR A 936 75.94 -4.01 -8.58
CA THR A 936 76.19 -4.46 -7.20
C THR A 936 76.10 -5.98 -7.10
N THR A 937 77.21 -6.63 -6.75
CA THR A 937 77.39 -8.09 -6.59
C THR A 937 76.78 -8.66 -5.30
N GLY A 938 75.65 -8.11 -4.85
CA GLY A 938 74.95 -8.61 -3.66
C GLY A 938 74.54 -10.08 -3.86
N LYS A 939 74.99 -10.97 -2.96
CA LYS A 939 74.75 -12.42 -2.91
C LYS A 939 73.25 -12.80 -2.88
N GLY A 940 72.51 -12.53 -3.94
CA GLY A 940 71.06 -12.72 -4.00
C GLY A 940 70.27 -11.86 -2.99
N ALA A 941 70.89 -10.84 -2.38
CA ALA A 941 70.38 -10.23 -1.16
C ALA A 941 69.16 -9.28 -1.35
N GLY A 942 68.79 -8.92 -2.57
CA GLY A 942 67.68 -7.99 -2.82
C GLY A 942 67.33 -7.77 -4.30
N ARG A 943 67.49 -8.79 -5.16
CA ARG A 943 67.20 -8.66 -6.60
C ARG A 943 65.84 -9.28 -6.97
N PHE A 944 65.20 -8.69 -7.97
CA PHE A 944 63.90 -9.07 -8.52
C PHE A 944 63.89 -10.54 -9.01
N PRO A 945 62.74 -11.24 -9.03
CA PRO A 945 62.63 -12.61 -9.55
C PRO A 945 63.11 -12.79 -10.99
N ALA A 946 62.99 -11.79 -11.85
CA ALA A 946 63.38 -11.86 -13.25
C ALA A 946 64.62 -10.99 -13.52
N GLY A 947 65.72 -11.62 -13.92
CA GLY A 947 66.90 -10.94 -14.46
C GLY A 947 68.16 -11.19 -13.63
N GLY A 948 68.75 -12.37 -13.82
CA GLY A 948 70.17 -12.53 -13.55
C GLY A 948 70.95 -11.55 -14.42
N ALA A 949 71.74 -10.68 -13.80
CA ALA A 949 72.78 -9.99 -14.56
C ALA A 949 73.76 -11.04 -15.09
N ARG A 950 74.20 -10.88 -16.35
CA ARG A 950 75.27 -11.70 -16.93
C ARG A 950 76.47 -11.73 -15.98
N TRP A 951 76.99 -12.91 -15.69
CA TRP A 951 78.41 -13.03 -15.40
C TRP A 951 79.14 -12.94 -16.75
N THR A 952 80.23 -12.20 -16.81
CA THR A 952 81.04 -12.02 -18.03
C THR A 952 81.44 -13.40 -18.58
N GLY A 953 80.99 -13.76 -19.79
CA GLY A 953 81.47 -14.95 -20.51
C GLY A 953 80.47 -16.08 -20.83
N THR A 954 79.17 -15.98 -20.53
CA THR A 954 78.19 -17.05 -20.88
C THR A 954 77.20 -16.69 -22.02
N PRO A 955 76.88 -17.62 -22.95
CA PRO A 955 75.97 -17.39 -24.08
C PRO A 955 74.53 -17.05 -23.67
N SER A 956 73.83 -16.24 -24.47
CA SER A 956 72.45 -15.83 -24.24
C SER A 956 71.46 -16.96 -24.52
N THR A 957 70.72 -17.43 -23.51
CA THR A 957 69.60 -18.37 -23.69
C THR A 957 68.21 -17.73 -23.49
N SER A 958 68.14 -16.44 -23.18
CA SER A 958 66.86 -15.72 -22.99
C SER A 958 66.26 -15.30 -24.34
N LYS A 959 65.35 -16.12 -24.91
CA LYS A 959 64.43 -15.66 -25.96
C LYS A 959 63.48 -14.60 -25.37
N TYR A 960 63.45 -13.43 -26.00
CA TYR A 960 62.99 -12.14 -25.48
C TYR A 960 61.48 -12.07 -25.17
N PRO A 961 61.10 -11.73 -23.93
CA PRO A 961 59.84 -11.06 -23.66
C PRO A 961 60.02 -9.58 -24.03
N GLY A 962 59.01 -8.97 -24.65
CA GLY A 962 59.06 -7.62 -25.23
C GLY A 962 59.42 -6.46 -24.27
N PRO A 963 59.30 -5.19 -24.72
CA PRO A 963 59.76 -4.03 -23.95
C PRO A 963 59.13 -3.99 -22.55
N TRP A 964 59.97 -3.74 -21.55
CA TRP A 964 59.60 -3.68 -20.15
C TRP A 964 59.31 -2.24 -19.74
N ALA A 965 58.51 -2.10 -18.68
CA ALA A 965 57.80 -0.90 -18.24
C ALA A 965 58.48 0.47 -18.37
N PHE A 966 59.81 0.59 -18.29
CA PHE A 966 60.51 1.89 -18.22
C PHE A 966 61.82 1.97 -19.04
N GLY A 967 61.96 1.19 -20.12
CA GLY A 967 63.12 1.26 -21.01
C GLY A 967 62.79 0.95 -22.48
N ALA A 968 63.51 1.60 -23.40
CA ALA A 968 63.41 1.32 -24.83
C ALA A 968 64.00 -0.06 -25.17
N THR A 969 63.34 -0.81 -26.05
CA THR A 969 63.97 -1.92 -26.77
C THR A 969 64.56 -1.38 -28.06
N THR A 970 65.88 -1.49 -28.24
CA THR A 970 66.48 -1.41 -29.57
C THR A 970 66.23 -2.74 -30.28
N THR A 971 65.18 -2.79 -31.09
CA THR A 971 64.89 -3.92 -31.97
C THR A 971 65.69 -3.77 -33.26
N THR A 972 66.87 -4.41 -33.36
CA THR A 972 67.46 -4.91 -34.63
C THR A 972 68.81 -5.61 -34.42
N GLY A 973 68.82 -6.93 -34.63
CA GLY A 973 69.76 -7.58 -35.56
C GLY A 973 71.26 -7.74 -35.27
N THR A 974 71.87 -7.18 -34.22
CA THR A 974 73.33 -7.37 -34.00
C THR A 974 73.70 -7.82 -32.59
N THR A 975 74.78 -8.60 -32.51
CA THR A 975 75.38 -9.15 -31.30
C THR A 975 75.52 -8.07 -30.21
N PRO A 976 74.95 -8.26 -29.01
CA PRO A 976 74.83 -7.18 -28.04
C PRO A 976 76.08 -7.13 -27.15
N ASP A 977 76.84 -6.06 -27.31
CA ASP A 977 77.91 -5.63 -26.43
C ASP A 977 77.36 -5.27 -25.04
N ALA A 978 78.05 -5.76 -24.00
CA ALA A 978 78.10 -5.45 -22.55
C ALA A 978 76.95 -4.76 -21.76
N ALA A 979 75.84 -4.30 -22.34
CA ALA A 979 74.89 -3.39 -21.70
C ALA A 979 73.49 -3.99 -21.49
N TYR A 980 73.38 -5.31 -21.29
CA TYR A 980 72.15 -5.90 -20.71
C TYR A 980 72.04 -5.55 -19.23
N THR A 981 71.76 -4.28 -18.96
CA THR A 981 71.24 -3.86 -17.67
C THR A 981 69.74 -4.14 -17.71
N THR A 982 69.31 -5.18 -16.98
CA THR A 982 67.91 -5.50 -16.70
C THR A 982 67.31 -4.37 -15.85
N ASN A 983 67.03 -3.26 -16.50
CA ASN A 983 66.66 -2.00 -15.87
C ASN A 983 65.15 -1.81 -15.93
N CYS A 984 64.45 -2.58 -15.11
CA CYS A 984 62.99 -2.54 -15.06
C CYS A 984 62.42 -1.19 -14.63
N HIS A 985 63.21 -0.28 -14.02
CA HIS A 985 62.75 1.02 -13.47
C HIS A 985 63.83 2.15 -13.55
N ASN A 986 64.47 2.36 -14.70
CA ASN A 986 65.50 3.41 -14.84
C ASN A 986 64.90 4.83 -14.90
N SER A 987 65.28 5.68 -13.95
CA SER A 987 64.86 7.10 -13.89
C SER A 987 65.45 7.97 -15.01
N ALA A 988 66.65 7.63 -15.50
CA ALA A 988 67.38 8.43 -16.49
C ALA A 988 66.71 8.42 -17.88
N THR A 989 66.07 7.31 -18.26
CA THR A 989 65.34 7.17 -19.54
C THR A 989 63.82 7.43 -19.42
N ALA A 990 63.30 7.50 -18.19
CA ALA A 990 61.86 7.63 -17.90
C ALA A 990 61.39 9.07 -17.60
N GLY A 991 62.28 10.07 -17.74
CA GLY A 991 61.95 11.50 -17.74
C GLY A 991 61.72 12.15 -16.37
N GLY A 992 62.43 11.73 -15.30
CA GLY A 992 62.28 12.36 -13.98
C GLY A 992 63.59 12.59 -13.25
N SER A 993 63.89 13.85 -12.89
CA SER A 993 65.12 14.27 -12.21
C SER A 993 64.97 14.49 -10.69
N ALA A 994 63.76 14.47 -10.11
CA ALA A 994 63.53 14.82 -8.70
C ALA A 994 62.69 13.79 -7.92
N TRP A 995 63.15 13.47 -6.71
CA TRP A 995 62.42 12.67 -5.71
C TRP A 995 61.43 13.56 -4.96
N VAL A 996 60.12 13.34 -5.13
CA VAL A 996 59.08 14.04 -4.37
C VAL A 996 58.32 13.02 -3.50
N PRO A 997 58.49 13.01 -2.16
CA PRO A 997 57.92 11.96 -1.31
C PRO A 997 56.40 12.05 -1.08
N SER A 998 55.78 13.22 -1.23
CA SER A 998 54.36 13.45 -0.90
C SER A 998 53.36 12.85 -1.89
N ASN A 999 53.79 12.45 -3.09
CA ASN A 999 52.92 11.95 -4.16
C ASN A 999 53.21 10.48 -4.58
N GLN A 1000 54.05 9.75 -3.84
CA GLN A 1000 54.50 8.38 -4.17
C GLN A 1000 53.84 7.31 -3.29
N ILE A 1001 52.58 6.96 -3.56
CA ILE A 1001 51.84 5.99 -2.72
C ILE A 1001 52.35 4.54 -2.90
N TRP A 1002 52.89 4.22 -4.07
CA TRP A 1002 53.18 2.85 -4.55
C TRP A 1002 54.62 2.37 -4.29
N ASN A 1003 55.61 3.26 -4.25
CA ASN A 1003 57.02 2.92 -3.96
C ASN A 1003 57.44 3.27 -2.54
N THR A 1004 56.47 3.33 -1.64
CA THR A 1004 56.77 3.47 -0.23
C THR A 1004 56.70 2.12 0.44
N ARG A 1005 57.68 1.86 1.31
CA ARG A 1005 57.61 0.74 2.25
C ARG A 1005 56.26 0.84 2.95
N THR A 1006 55.40 -0.14 2.70
CA THR A 1006 54.21 -0.39 3.51
C THR A 1006 54.66 -0.57 4.96
N ASN A 1007 53.88 -0.19 5.97
CA ASN A 1007 54.38 -0.13 7.37
C ASN A 1007 54.77 -1.48 8.01
N TRP A 1008 54.87 -2.55 7.23
CA TRP A 1008 55.46 -3.83 7.62
C TRP A 1008 56.99 -3.80 7.42
#